data_AF-A0A7X1KP53-F1
#
_entry.id   AF-A0A7X1KP53-F1
#
_cell.length_a   1.000
_cell.length_b   1.000
_cell.length_c   1.000
_cell.angle_alpha   90.00
_cell.angle_beta   90.00
_cell.angle_gamma   90.00
#
_symmetry.space_group_name_H-M   'P 1'
#
loop_
_entity.id
_entity.type
_entity.pdbx_description
1 polymer ?
#
loop_
_entity_poly.entity_id
_entity_poly.type
_entity_poly.pdbx_seq_one_letter_code
_entity_poly.pdbx_strand_id
1 'polypeptide(L)'
;MPRRAKRLIAPLATVLAALLPTGVTRASSDNSCRPSWTLVSAGLGCENRIFLTPGNDTRVNLLLLLRDRLPPAAGPMAYPRQDYPWQDMGHTFFDWDRLQAGYWPDLAVGYGGWTSVCNSLDSGDTDFARAIAANRAVPAVEQAALVGARARLKATCEASKDPVAPWPGAITSPAGQAFLAYLQAAEAFYAGQWATARAGFTALVPENRPGARPADPWLAEVARYMVARTDLNAAMASAFTEWGDFAGPEKVDRSVLLRAREEFAAYLGLHPLGAYADSARGLVRRTVWLEGDTRGLAQVYAAMLGSVAPDSADAARLVQEIDAKLLFAKDAGLAIDGPVLLAVWDLMRMRRYQVDAGEGRAPLDSVLTLLELQSQAPRFAARPDLYQYLQAMHAFTVQEDMRQVLQLVPDDARQPAYTPLAFSRQVLRGLALARLRDPNETGFWRDLLGGAKGLWQRPSVELALAMSLERRSRLAEVFAPGSPITDRTTREILLLHGAGPALLRSAAQAAGRPAHERDLALFTLLYKQLSRGDYAGFLASRALVPAGAPRDGGLWDLIAGDTVPLGLFTAGATSSPDLACPALPVTVATLARRPQDPAARLCLGEFWRLNGFDGFTQPDGPPPADELGGAPSLFPGKPLARGTIYAQVMADPAASADTRAYALYRAVNCYAPSGSNGCGGADVGVGQRRAWFQHLKRAFPQSRWARKLQYYW
;
A
#
# COMPACT_ATOMS: atom_id res chain seq x y z
N MET A 1 -12.14 23.93 79.35
CA MET A 1 -10.74 23.47 79.23
C MET A 1 -10.78 21.99 78.87
N PRO A 2 -9.89 21.50 78.01
CA PRO A 2 -9.38 22.08 76.77
C PRO A 2 -9.59 21.05 75.62
N ARG A 3 -9.36 21.22 74.33
CA ARG A 3 -8.84 22.23 73.36
C ARG A 3 -8.78 21.39 72.05
N ARG A 4 -8.73 21.86 70.82
CA ARG A 4 -8.76 23.15 70.08
C ARG A 4 -8.76 22.65 68.62
N ALA A 5 -9.70 23.08 67.78
CA ALA A 5 -9.68 24.33 67.03
C ALA A 5 -8.81 24.29 65.76
N LYS A 6 -9.53 24.50 64.64
CA LYS A 6 -9.23 25.37 63.49
C LYS A 6 -7.90 25.14 62.75
N ARG A 7 -7.96 25.05 61.42
CA ARG A 7 -7.73 26.22 60.54
C ARG A 7 -7.97 25.92 59.06
N LEU A 8 -8.55 26.93 58.40
CA LEU A 8 -8.55 27.20 56.96
C LEU A 8 -7.12 27.32 56.42
N ILE A 9 -6.87 26.88 55.18
CA ILE A 9 -5.94 27.52 54.23
C ILE A 9 -6.49 27.38 52.79
N ALA A 10 -6.40 28.49 52.05
CA ALA A 10 -6.74 28.72 50.65
C ALA A 10 -5.70 28.07 49.68
N PRO A 11 -5.87 28.16 48.34
CA PRO A 11 -5.11 27.36 47.38
C PRO A 11 -3.75 27.98 47.09
N LEU A 12 -2.71 27.15 46.99
CA LEU A 12 -1.42 27.53 46.40
C LEU A 12 -1.17 26.67 45.18
N ALA A 13 -1.28 27.29 44.01
CA ALA A 13 -0.76 26.77 42.76
C ALA A 13 0.78 26.83 42.80
N THR A 14 1.48 25.74 42.50
CA THR A 14 2.49 25.64 41.41
C THR A 14 3.22 24.28 41.39
N VAL A 15 3.22 23.69 40.18
CA VAL A 15 4.27 22.87 39.55
C VAL A 15 4.72 21.57 40.26
N LEU A 16 4.18 20.44 39.77
CA LEU A 16 5.01 19.27 39.47
C LEU A 16 4.45 18.55 38.24
N ALA A 17 4.69 19.14 37.06
CA ALA A 17 4.59 18.44 35.79
C ALA A 17 5.83 17.53 35.65
N ALA A 18 5.71 16.24 35.96
CA ALA A 18 6.65 15.18 35.52
C ALA A 18 6.21 13.78 35.96
N LEU A 19 4.98 13.35 35.66
CA LEU A 19 4.62 11.93 35.68
C LEU A 19 3.61 11.65 34.56
N LEU A 20 4.06 11.79 33.31
CA LEU A 20 3.41 11.11 32.20
C LEU A 20 3.97 9.70 32.13
N PRO A 21 3.13 8.66 31.96
CA PRO A 21 3.63 7.33 31.68
C PRO A 21 4.44 7.41 30.39
N THR A 22 5.65 6.86 30.41
CA THR A 22 6.44 6.61 29.22
C THR A 22 5.69 5.61 28.35
N GLY A 23 4.73 6.12 27.58
CA GLY A 23 4.17 5.44 26.44
C GLY A 23 5.34 5.00 25.59
N VAL A 24 5.42 3.68 25.39
CA VAL A 24 6.37 3.04 24.49
C VAL A 24 6.41 3.90 23.23
N THR A 25 7.53 4.57 23.00
CA THR A 25 7.82 5.20 21.72
C THR A 25 7.85 4.06 20.72
N ARG A 26 6.70 3.78 20.11
CA ARG A 26 6.61 2.94 18.93
C ARG A 26 7.38 3.71 17.87
N ALA A 27 8.67 3.38 17.73
CA ALA A 27 9.44 3.68 16.55
C ALA A 27 8.56 3.37 15.34
N SER A 28 8.52 4.31 14.38
CA SER A 28 7.90 4.22 13.05
C SER A 28 7.37 2.82 12.78
N SER A 29 6.06 2.59 12.91
CA SER A 29 5.51 1.35 12.40
C SER A 29 5.72 1.39 10.90
N ASP A 30 6.70 0.64 10.42
CA ASP A 30 6.85 0.35 9.01
C ASP A 30 5.48 -0.19 8.55
N ASN A 31 4.72 0.62 7.81
CA ASN A 31 3.47 0.22 7.19
C ASN A 31 3.81 -0.79 6.08
N SER A 32 4.13 -2.02 6.49
CA SER A 32 4.35 -3.14 5.57
C SER A 32 2.98 -3.61 5.06
N CYS A 33 2.71 -3.38 3.78
CA CYS A 33 1.55 -3.95 3.11
C CYS A 33 1.89 -5.37 2.68
N ARG A 34 1.19 -6.36 3.24
CA ARG A 34 1.23 -7.76 2.78
C ARG A 34 -0.17 -8.13 2.31
N PRO A 35 -0.36 -8.56 1.06
CA PRO A 35 -1.67 -8.97 0.58
C PRO A 35 -2.12 -10.25 1.30
N SER A 36 -3.42 -10.37 1.53
CA SER A 36 -4.02 -11.68 1.75
C SER A 36 -4.08 -12.43 0.42
N TRP A 37 -3.50 -13.63 0.35
CA TRP A 37 -3.39 -14.41 -0.89
C TRP A 37 -4.69 -15.11 -1.25
N THR A 38 -5.71 -14.31 -1.52
CA THR A 38 -7.06 -14.72 -1.89
C THR A 38 -7.68 -13.69 -2.82
N LEU A 39 -8.55 -14.14 -3.73
CA LEU A 39 -9.34 -13.23 -4.55
C LEU A 39 -10.54 -12.64 -3.79
N VAL A 40 -10.90 -13.16 -2.62
CA VAL A 40 -12.02 -12.63 -1.86
C VAL A 40 -11.55 -11.57 -0.87
N SER A 41 -12.09 -10.37 -0.96
CA SER A 41 -11.99 -9.38 0.11
C SER A 41 -13.33 -8.67 0.31
N ALA A 42 -13.79 -8.61 1.55
CA ALA A 42 -15.02 -7.93 1.93
C ALA A 42 -14.75 -6.58 2.63
N GLY A 43 -13.51 -6.11 2.68
CA GLY A 43 -13.14 -4.79 3.19
C GLY A 43 -11.96 -4.22 2.42
N LEU A 44 -11.66 -2.94 2.61
CA LEU A 44 -10.51 -2.31 1.94
C LEU A 44 -9.21 -2.99 2.43
N GLY A 45 -8.49 -3.60 1.50
CA GLY A 45 -7.15 -4.13 1.72
C GLY A 45 -6.09 -3.12 1.33
N CYS A 46 -4.82 -3.41 1.66
CA CYS A 46 -3.71 -2.67 1.09
C CYS A 46 -3.43 -3.08 -0.36
N GLU A 47 -4.01 -4.21 -0.79
CA GLU A 47 -3.89 -4.80 -2.10
C GLU A 47 -5.17 -4.65 -2.94
N ASN A 48 -5.00 -4.40 -4.24
CA ASN A 48 -6.10 -4.35 -5.22
C ASN A 48 -6.09 -5.58 -6.14
N ARG A 49 -7.23 -5.83 -6.76
CA ARG A 49 -7.48 -6.93 -7.69
C ARG A 49 -7.98 -6.38 -9.03
N ILE A 50 -7.63 -7.04 -10.13
CA ILE A 50 -7.99 -6.60 -11.50
C ILE A 50 -9.43 -6.96 -11.91
N PHE A 51 -10.36 -6.86 -10.97
CA PHE A 51 -11.78 -6.97 -11.22
C PHE A 51 -12.52 -6.09 -10.22
N LEU A 52 -13.75 -5.70 -10.56
CA LEU A 52 -14.56 -4.84 -9.73
C LEU A 52 -14.92 -5.54 -8.42
N THR A 53 -14.50 -5.02 -7.28
CA THR A 53 -14.83 -5.63 -5.98
C THR A 53 -14.87 -4.58 -4.88
N PRO A 54 -15.72 -4.74 -3.85
CA PRO A 54 -15.75 -3.83 -2.71
C PRO A 54 -14.38 -3.65 -2.04
N GLY A 55 -13.54 -4.69 -2.04
CA GLY A 55 -12.23 -4.65 -1.38
C GLY A 55 -11.15 -3.83 -2.09
N ASN A 56 -11.39 -3.37 -3.32
CA ASN A 56 -10.47 -2.49 -4.03
C ASN A 56 -10.57 -1.05 -3.52
N ASP A 57 -9.47 -0.31 -3.66
CA ASP A 57 -9.46 1.14 -3.75
C ASP A 57 -10.47 1.62 -4.81
N THR A 58 -11.22 2.65 -4.46
CA THR A 58 -12.28 3.23 -5.30
C THR A 58 -11.74 3.75 -6.62
N ARG A 59 -10.48 4.23 -6.65
CA ARG A 59 -9.77 4.62 -7.88
C ARG A 59 -9.60 3.46 -8.84
N VAL A 60 -9.25 2.27 -8.32
CA VAL A 60 -9.10 1.06 -9.14
C VAL A 60 -10.42 0.66 -9.77
N ASN A 61 -11.51 0.60 -8.97
CA ASN A 61 -12.83 0.27 -9.50
C ASN A 61 -13.30 1.29 -10.56
N LEU A 62 -13.08 2.59 -10.34
CA LEU A 62 -13.45 3.62 -11.29
C LEU A 62 -12.63 3.54 -12.59
N LEU A 63 -11.32 3.30 -12.49
CA LEU A 63 -10.47 3.14 -13.66
C LEU A 63 -10.84 1.89 -14.47
N LEU A 64 -11.17 0.78 -13.82
CA LEU A 64 -11.66 -0.43 -14.49
C LEU A 64 -12.95 -0.16 -15.27
N LEU A 65 -13.92 0.56 -14.69
CA LEU A 65 -15.17 0.93 -15.37
C LEU A 65 -14.94 1.91 -16.53
N LEU A 66 -13.96 2.81 -16.40
CA LEU A 66 -13.60 3.72 -17.49
C LEU A 66 -12.97 2.95 -18.66
N ARG A 67 -12.02 2.04 -18.35
CA ARG A 67 -11.35 1.18 -19.33
C ARG A 67 -12.24 0.11 -19.92
N ASP A 68 -13.40 -0.18 -19.32
CA ASP A 68 -14.44 -1.07 -19.88
C ASP A 68 -14.97 -0.60 -21.25
N ARG A 69 -14.74 0.68 -21.61
CA ARG A 69 -15.07 1.25 -22.92
C ARG A 69 -14.04 0.93 -24.00
N LEU A 70 -12.87 0.44 -23.62
CA LEU A 70 -11.84 0.02 -24.56
C LEU A 70 -12.15 -1.40 -25.05
N PRO A 71 -11.69 -1.78 -26.25
CA PRO A 71 -11.72 -3.19 -26.64
C PRO A 71 -10.92 -4.02 -25.62
N PRO A 72 -11.28 -5.31 -25.44
CA PRO A 72 -10.52 -6.22 -24.59
C PRO A 72 -9.02 -6.14 -24.88
N ALA A 73 -8.22 -5.91 -23.83
CA ALA A 73 -6.78 -5.79 -23.98
C ALA A 73 -6.20 -7.08 -24.59
N ALA A 74 -5.35 -6.92 -25.60
CA ALA A 74 -4.72 -8.03 -26.30
C ALA A 74 -3.20 -7.95 -26.14
N GLY A 75 -2.62 -9.00 -25.56
CA GLY A 75 -1.17 -9.22 -25.53
C GLY A 75 -0.53 -8.98 -24.16
N PRO A 76 0.68 -9.53 -23.96
CA PRO A 76 1.40 -9.41 -22.71
C PRO A 76 1.89 -7.97 -22.51
N MET A 77 1.41 -7.33 -21.45
CA MET A 77 1.99 -6.09 -20.93
C MET A 77 3.08 -6.45 -19.91
N ALA A 78 4.16 -5.67 -19.87
CA ALA A 78 5.22 -5.85 -18.89
C ALA A 78 4.71 -5.44 -17.49
N TYR A 79 5.05 -6.23 -16.48
CA TYR A 79 4.76 -5.86 -15.10
C TYR A 79 5.73 -4.76 -14.65
N PRO A 80 5.24 -3.69 -14.01
CA PRO A 80 6.11 -2.67 -13.43
C PRO A 80 6.99 -3.30 -12.35
N ARG A 81 8.22 -2.78 -12.23
CA ARG A 81 9.15 -3.19 -11.18
C ARG A 81 8.55 -2.89 -9.81
N GLN A 82 8.88 -3.74 -8.85
CA GLN A 82 8.53 -3.53 -7.45
C GLN A 82 9.74 -2.93 -6.76
N ASP A 83 9.69 -1.63 -6.47
CA ASP A 83 10.84 -0.90 -5.91
C ASP A 83 11.05 -1.19 -4.42
N TYR A 84 10.03 -1.71 -3.72
CA TYR A 84 10.09 -2.05 -2.30
C TYR A 84 9.90 -3.56 -2.03
N PRO A 85 10.91 -4.26 -1.47
CA PRO A 85 10.86 -5.71 -1.22
C PRO A 85 9.75 -6.15 -0.26
N TRP A 86 9.35 -5.27 0.66
CA TRP A 86 8.41 -5.59 1.75
C TRP A 86 6.93 -5.65 1.33
N GLN A 87 6.64 -5.40 0.06
CA GLN A 87 5.30 -5.38 -0.54
C GLN A 87 5.10 -6.54 -1.52
N ASP A 88 5.50 -7.77 -1.18
CA ASP A 88 5.38 -8.93 -2.09
C ASP A 88 3.92 -9.17 -2.51
N MET A 89 3.53 -8.49 -3.59
CA MET A 89 2.22 -8.49 -4.22
C MET A 89 2.18 -9.46 -5.42
N GLY A 90 3.31 -10.10 -5.73
CA GLY A 90 3.53 -10.89 -6.94
C GLY A 90 3.07 -10.18 -8.21
N HIS A 91 2.54 -10.93 -9.18
CA HIS A 91 1.85 -10.39 -10.36
C HIS A 91 0.33 -10.47 -10.25
N THR A 92 -0.20 -10.75 -9.05
CA THR A 92 -1.64 -10.92 -8.81
C THR A 92 -2.27 -9.68 -8.21
N PHE A 93 -1.54 -8.99 -7.34
CA PHE A 93 -2.01 -7.80 -6.65
C PHE A 93 -1.17 -6.57 -7.01
N PHE A 94 -1.72 -5.40 -6.70
CA PHE A 94 -1.08 -4.10 -6.94
C PHE A 94 -1.70 -3.03 -6.04
N ASP A 95 -0.95 -1.96 -5.78
CA ASP A 95 -1.51 -0.71 -5.29
C ASP A 95 -1.85 0.24 -6.45
N TRP A 96 -2.35 1.43 -6.13
CA TRP A 96 -2.70 2.44 -7.14
C TRP A 96 -1.50 2.92 -7.95
N ASP A 97 -0.32 3.04 -7.32
CA ASP A 97 0.88 3.56 -7.98
C ASP A 97 1.44 2.53 -8.96
N ARG A 98 1.45 1.25 -8.59
CA ARG A 98 1.81 0.15 -9.47
C ARG A 98 0.80 -0.02 -10.61
N LEU A 99 -0.48 0.22 -10.37
CA LEU A 99 -1.49 0.24 -11.44
C LEU A 99 -1.16 1.32 -12.48
N GLN A 100 -0.85 2.52 -12.01
CA GLN A 100 -0.46 3.63 -12.87
C GLN A 100 0.83 3.32 -13.63
N ALA A 101 1.87 2.85 -12.97
CA ALA A 101 3.14 2.50 -13.61
C ALA A 101 2.98 1.40 -14.68
N GLY A 102 2.04 0.46 -14.47
CA GLY A 102 1.74 -0.59 -15.45
C GLY A 102 1.03 -0.10 -16.71
N TYR A 103 0.18 0.93 -16.61
CA TYR A 103 -0.52 1.50 -17.77
C TYR A 103 0.17 2.72 -18.37
N TRP A 104 0.92 3.48 -17.57
CA TRP A 104 1.57 4.73 -17.93
C TRP A 104 2.97 4.83 -17.27
N PRO A 105 3.96 4.08 -17.77
CA PRO A 105 5.30 4.05 -17.18
C PRO A 105 6.03 5.40 -17.23
N ASP A 106 5.69 6.26 -18.20
CA ASP A 106 6.27 7.60 -18.35
C ASP A 106 5.52 8.68 -17.55
N LEU A 107 4.45 8.31 -16.84
CA LEU A 107 3.75 9.24 -15.98
C LEU A 107 4.65 9.56 -14.79
N ALA A 108 5.21 10.77 -14.75
CA ALA A 108 5.88 11.28 -13.57
C ALA A 108 4.86 11.30 -12.42
N VAL A 109 4.92 10.30 -11.55
CA VAL A 109 4.17 10.26 -10.29
C VAL A 109 4.85 11.25 -9.35
N GLY A 110 4.65 12.53 -9.59
CA GLY A 110 4.88 13.51 -8.55
C GLY A 110 3.86 13.21 -7.46
N TYR A 111 4.31 12.80 -6.27
CA TYR A 111 3.53 13.11 -5.07
C TYR A 111 3.24 14.59 -5.17
N GLY A 112 1.98 14.93 -5.45
CA GLY A 112 1.56 16.31 -5.59
C GLY A 112 1.90 16.98 -4.27
N GLY A 113 3.06 17.62 -4.22
CA GLY A 113 3.47 18.42 -3.08
C GLY A 113 2.35 19.38 -2.80
N TRP A 114 2.07 19.56 -1.50
CA TRP A 114 1.18 20.56 -0.93
C TRP A 114 0.83 21.65 -1.95
N THR A 115 -0.46 21.80 -2.29
CA THR A 115 -0.88 22.79 -3.31
C THR A 115 -0.58 24.20 -2.81
N SER A 116 0.66 24.63 -2.98
CA SER A 116 1.11 25.98 -2.75
C SER A 116 0.71 26.82 -3.95
N VAL A 117 0.39 28.09 -3.71
CA VAL A 117 0.25 29.07 -4.79
C VAL A 117 1.49 29.12 -5.69
N CYS A 118 2.65 28.72 -5.16
CA CYS A 118 3.95 28.71 -5.82
C CYS A 118 4.15 27.60 -6.85
N ASN A 119 3.28 26.58 -6.94
CA ASN A 119 3.43 25.49 -7.91
C ASN A 119 3.34 25.98 -9.38
N SER A 120 2.80 27.19 -9.61
CA SER A 120 2.75 27.81 -10.95
C SER A 120 3.95 28.69 -11.29
N LEU A 121 4.89 28.87 -10.36
CA LEU A 121 5.96 29.87 -10.51
C LEU A 121 6.82 29.58 -11.75
N ASP A 122 7.33 28.35 -11.87
CA ASP A 122 8.23 27.93 -12.95
C ASP A 122 7.58 28.08 -14.33
N SER A 123 6.32 27.65 -14.47
CA SER A 123 5.57 27.83 -15.73
C SER A 123 5.40 29.30 -16.10
N GLY A 124 5.22 30.17 -15.11
CA GLY A 124 5.07 31.61 -15.33
C GLY A 124 6.35 32.30 -15.76
N ASP A 125 7.53 31.78 -15.41
CA ASP A 125 8.83 32.34 -15.83
C ASP A 125 8.99 32.27 -17.35
N THR A 126 8.64 31.11 -17.92
CA THR A 126 8.73 30.88 -19.36
C THR A 126 7.77 31.81 -20.12
N ASP A 127 6.53 31.93 -19.66
CA ASP A 127 5.52 32.77 -20.32
C ASP A 127 5.84 34.26 -20.22
N PHE A 128 6.29 34.74 -19.07
CA PHE A 128 6.67 36.14 -18.88
C PHE A 128 7.87 36.51 -19.76
N ALA A 129 8.92 35.68 -19.78
CA ALA A 129 10.10 35.91 -20.62
C ALA A 129 9.73 35.94 -22.11
N ARG A 130 8.81 35.07 -22.56
CA ARG A 130 8.30 35.08 -23.93
C ARG A 130 7.53 36.35 -24.26
N ALA A 131 6.64 36.77 -23.37
CA ALA A 131 5.80 37.95 -23.58
C ALA A 131 6.62 39.24 -23.66
N ILE A 132 7.58 39.43 -22.75
CA ILE A 132 8.41 40.63 -22.73
C ILE A 132 9.35 40.70 -23.93
N ALA A 133 9.89 39.57 -24.39
CA ALA A 133 10.72 39.51 -25.60
C ALA A 133 9.93 39.82 -26.87
N ALA A 134 8.64 39.47 -26.92
CA ALA A 134 7.76 39.79 -28.03
C ALA A 134 7.34 41.28 -28.06
N ASN A 135 7.48 41.99 -26.95
CA ASN A 135 7.00 43.37 -26.81
C ASN A 135 8.03 44.40 -27.30
N ARG A 136 7.82 44.92 -28.52
CA ARG A 136 8.67 45.95 -29.14
C ARG A 136 8.58 47.34 -28.50
N ALA A 137 7.59 47.58 -27.64
CA ALA A 137 7.40 48.86 -26.96
C ALA A 137 8.22 48.96 -25.65
N VAL A 138 8.79 47.86 -25.17
CA VAL A 138 9.71 47.82 -24.03
C VAL A 138 11.16 47.86 -24.55
N PRO A 139 11.98 48.88 -24.19
CA PRO A 139 13.39 48.94 -24.58
C PRO A 139 14.19 47.74 -24.05
N ALA A 140 15.19 47.26 -24.80
CA ALA A 140 15.97 46.06 -24.46
C ALA A 140 16.59 46.10 -23.05
N VAL A 141 17.03 47.27 -22.59
CA VAL A 141 17.57 47.47 -21.23
C VAL A 141 16.48 47.24 -20.16
N GLU A 142 15.27 47.76 -20.41
CA GLU A 142 14.13 47.54 -19.51
C GLU A 142 13.66 46.08 -19.55
N GLN A 143 13.71 45.41 -20.72
CA GLN A 143 13.38 43.99 -20.84
C GLN A 143 14.30 43.14 -19.96
N ALA A 144 15.61 43.33 -20.05
CA ALA A 144 16.59 42.59 -19.24
C ALA A 144 16.39 42.85 -17.73
N ALA A 145 16.13 44.10 -17.35
CA ALA A 145 15.86 44.47 -15.96
C ALA A 145 14.59 43.81 -15.41
N LEU A 146 13.52 43.73 -16.21
CA LEU A 146 12.25 43.11 -15.82
C LEU A 146 12.33 41.58 -15.74
N VAL A 147 13.05 40.94 -16.67
CA VAL A 147 13.33 39.49 -16.59
C VAL A 147 14.13 39.17 -15.32
N GLY A 148 15.16 39.95 -15.01
CA GLY A 148 15.92 39.81 -13.77
C GLY A 148 15.07 40.05 -12.51
N ALA A 149 14.19 41.05 -12.55
CA ALA A 149 13.31 41.39 -11.43
C ALA A 149 12.32 40.27 -11.10
N ARG A 150 11.96 39.39 -12.04
CA ARG A 150 11.04 38.28 -11.80
C ARG A 150 11.59 37.25 -10.81
N ALA A 151 12.91 37.10 -10.69
CA ALA A 151 13.53 36.20 -9.70
C ALA A 151 13.11 36.50 -8.25
N ARG A 152 12.64 37.74 -7.98
CA ARG A 152 12.02 38.16 -6.71
C ARG A 152 10.85 37.29 -6.27
N LEU A 153 10.06 36.78 -7.23
CA LEU A 153 8.89 35.95 -6.95
C LEU A 153 9.28 34.60 -6.33
N LYS A 154 10.43 34.05 -6.75
CA LYS A 154 10.98 32.81 -6.19
C LYS A 154 11.38 32.98 -4.72
N ALA A 155 12.09 34.06 -4.39
CA ALA A 155 12.46 34.37 -3.01
C ALA A 155 11.24 34.51 -2.09
N THR A 156 10.14 35.08 -2.61
CA THR A 156 8.86 35.19 -1.89
C THR A 156 8.26 33.81 -1.62
N CYS A 157 8.29 32.92 -2.61
CA CYS A 157 7.77 31.56 -2.50
C CYS A 157 8.59 30.62 -1.60
N GLU A 158 9.91 30.79 -1.56
CA GLU A 158 10.82 29.98 -0.73
C GLU A 158 10.89 30.48 0.74
N ALA A 159 10.17 31.56 1.07
CA ALA A 159 10.30 32.27 2.34
C ALA A 159 11.76 32.56 2.70
N SER A 160 12.58 32.92 1.69
CA SER A 160 14.01 33.13 1.87
C SER A 160 14.26 34.24 2.89
N LYS A 161 15.26 34.02 3.76
CA LYS A 161 15.73 35.04 4.72
C LYS A 161 16.64 36.09 4.06
N ASP A 162 16.97 35.91 2.79
CA ASP A 162 17.82 36.83 2.06
C ASP A 162 17.11 38.17 1.81
N PRO A 163 17.84 39.30 1.84
CA PRO A 163 17.29 40.59 1.47
C PRO A 163 16.72 40.55 0.06
N VAL A 164 15.42 40.78 -0.01
CA VAL A 164 14.67 40.85 -1.25
C VAL A 164 15.19 42.04 -2.08
N ALA A 165 15.74 41.77 -3.27
CA ALA A 165 16.34 42.79 -4.13
C ALA A 165 15.32 43.91 -4.47
N PRO A 166 15.73 45.19 -4.54
CA PRO A 166 14.80 46.27 -4.86
C PRO A 166 14.22 46.13 -6.28
N TRP A 167 13.00 46.64 -6.48
CA TRP A 167 12.42 46.77 -7.82
C TRP A 167 13.28 47.69 -8.71
N PRO A 168 13.41 47.43 -10.02
CA PRO A 168 14.24 48.25 -10.91
C PRO A 168 13.67 49.67 -11.02
N GLY A 169 14.46 50.68 -10.61
CA GLY A 169 14.04 52.08 -10.62
C GLY A 169 14.09 52.76 -12.00
N ALA A 170 14.71 52.14 -13.00
CA ALA A 170 14.96 52.71 -14.33
C ALA A 170 13.94 52.27 -15.41
N ILE A 171 12.73 51.86 -15.01
CA ILE A 171 11.66 51.46 -15.95
C ILE A 171 10.78 52.68 -16.25
N THR A 172 10.99 53.28 -17.41
CA THR A 172 10.37 54.56 -17.79
C THR A 172 9.37 54.43 -18.94
N SER A 173 9.50 53.40 -19.77
CA SER A 173 8.55 53.18 -20.86
C SER A 173 7.17 52.80 -20.30
N PRO A 174 6.06 53.31 -20.87
CA PRO A 174 4.71 52.94 -20.43
C PRO A 174 4.44 51.43 -20.47
N ALA A 175 5.00 50.74 -21.48
CA ALA A 175 4.90 49.28 -21.58
C ALA A 175 5.70 48.58 -20.47
N GLY A 176 6.94 49.01 -20.23
CA GLY A 176 7.77 48.48 -19.16
C GLY A 176 7.15 48.68 -17.77
N GLN A 177 6.54 49.84 -17.52
CA GLN A 177 5.83 50.13 -16.28
C GLN A 177 4.64 49.18 -16.06
N ALA A 178 3.92 48.81 -17.13
CA ALA A 178 2.83 47.85 -17.04
C ALA A 178 3.33 46.42 -16.69
N PHE A 179 4.47 45.99 -17.26
CA PHE A 179 5.12 44.73 -16.88
C PHE A 179 5.67 44.76 -15.44
N LEU A 180 6.21 45.89 -14.99
CA LEU A 180 6.65 46.05 -13.60
C LEU A 180 5.46 45.95 -12.62
N ALA A 181 4.36 46.62 -12.92
CA ALA A 181 3.13 46.55 -12.12
C ALA A 181 2.59 45.12 -12.04
N TYR A 182 2.70 44.33 -13.11
CA TYR A 182 2.34 42.92 -13.10
C TYR A 182 3.23 42.11 -12.14
N LEU A 183 4.56 42.33 -12.16
CA LEU A 183 5.46 41.65 -11.24
C LEU A 183 5.19 42.03 -9.78
N GLN A 184 4.85 43.28 -9.50
CA GLN A 184 4.46 43.73 -8.16
C GLN A 184 3.16 43.07 -7.69
N ALA A 185 2.14 42.99 -8.56
CA ALA A 185 0.90 42.28 -8.24
C ALA A 185 1.14 40.77 -8.05
N ALA A 186 2.05 40.17 -8.83
CA ALA A 186 2.45 38.78 -8.68
C ALA A 186 3.21 38.52 -7.38
N GLU A 187 4.09 39.42 -6.93
CA GLU A 187 4.75 39.34 -5.62
C GLU A 187 3.70 39.31 -4.50
N ALA A 188 2.74 40.23 -4.54
CA ALA A 188 1.63 40.26 -3.60
C ALA A 188 0.79 38.97 -3.63
N PHE A 189 0.56 38.38 -4.82
CA PHE A 189 -0.15 37.11 -4.96
C PHE A 189 0.60 35.96 -4.29
N TYR A 190 1.90 35.80 -4.56
CA TYR A 190 2.70 34.73 -3.95
C TYR A 190 2.93 34.95 -2.45
N ALA A 191 2.91 36.20 -1.98
CA ALA A 191 2.99 36.55 -0.57
C ALA A 191 1.65 36.39 0.21
N GLY A 192 0.57 35.98 -0.45
CA GLY A 192 -0.75 35.86 0.18
C GLY A 192 -1.46 37.19 0.47
N GLN A 193 -0.98 38.29 -0.12
CA GLN A 193 -1.56 39.63 0.04
C GLN A 193 -2.68 39.87 -0.97
N TRP A 194 -3.80 39.15 -0.80
CA TRP A 194 -4.85 39.02 -1.81
C TRP A 194 -5.46 40.34 -2.27
N ALA A 195 -5.72 41.28 -1.33
CA ALA A 195 -6.30 42.58 -1.67
C ALA A 195 -5.36 43.41 -2.58
N THR A 196 -4.07 43.46 -2.22
CA THR A 196 -3.03 44.16 -2.98
C THR A 196 -2.84 43.54 -4.37
N ALA A 197 -2.73 42.21 -4.44
CA ALA A 197 -2.60 41.47 -5.69
C ALA A 197 -3.79 41.74 -6.62
N ARG A 198 -5.02 41.65 -6.08
CA ARG A 198 -6.25 41.86 -6.85
C ARG A 198 -6.31 43.26 -7.43
N ALA A 199 -6.03 44.29 -6.62
CA ALA A 199 -6.01 45.67 -7.06
C ALA A 199 -4.98 45.90 -8.17
N GLY A 200 -3.76 45.35 -8.01
CA GLY A 200 -2.69 45.43 -8.99
C GLY A 200 -3.05 44.78 -10.34
N PHE A 201 -3.58 43.56 -10.33
CA PHE A 201 -4.02 42.90 -11.56
C PHE A 201 -5.24 43.57 -12.20
N THR A 202 -6.19 44.07 -11.40
CA THR A 202 -7.38 44.77 -11.90
C THR A 202 -6.99 46.06 -12.64
N ALA A 203 -6.00 46.80 -12.13
CA ALA A 203 -5.46 47.98 -12.79
C ALA A 203 -4.79 47.67 -14.15
N LEU A 204 -4.45 46.41 -14.39
CA LEU A 204 -3.87 45.93 -15.65
C LEU A 204 -4.91 45.37 -16.63
N VAL A 205 -6.17 45.22 -16.25
CA VAL A 205 -7.23 44.81 -17.17
C VAL A 205 -7.51 45.96 -18.16
N PRO A 206 -7.57 45.70 -19.49
CA PRO A 206 -7.70 46.75 -20.51
C PRO A 206 -8.86 47.72 -20.29
N GLU A 207 -10.02 47.21 -19.86
CA GLU A 207 -11.22 47.98 -19.55
C GLU A 207 -10.99 49.08 -18.50
N ASN A 208 -10.04 48.85 -17.59
CA ASN A 208 -9.73 49.77 -16.49
C ASN A 208 -8.61 50.76 -16.83
N ARG A 209 -8.15 50.80 -18.10
CA ARG A 209 -7.09 51.69 -18.57
C ARG A 209 -7.54 52.59 -19.72
N PRO A 210 -8.56 53.45 -19.53
CA PRO A 210 -9.02 54.38 -20.57
C PRO A 210 -7.91 55.38 -20.93
N GLY A 211 -7.57 55.46 -22.22
CA GLY A 211 -6.56 56.38 -22.74
C GLY A 211 -5.10 55.87 -22.70
N ALA A 212 -4.85 54.66 -22.20
CA ALA A 212 -3.53 54.02 -22.30
C ALA A 212 -3.29 53.44 -23.71
N ARG A 213 -2.01 53.30 -24.12
CA ARG A 213 -1.63 52.53 -25.32
C ARG A 213 -2.20 51.11 -25.22
N PRO A 214 -2.52 50.43 -26.36
CA PRO A 214 -3.06 49.08 -26.32
C PRO A 214 -2.18 48.20 -25.44
N ALA A 215 -2.82 47.58 -24.44
CA ALA A 215 -2.14 46.67 -23.54
C ALA A 215 -1.52 45.53 -24.35
N ASP A 216 -0.33 45.10 -23.95
CA ASP A 216 0.28 43.90 -24.48
C ASP A 216 -0.74 42.73 -24.44
N PRO A 217 -0.96 41.98 -25.54
CA PRO A 217 -2.00 40.96 -25.59
C PRO A 217 -1.86 39.90 -24.50
N TRP A 218 -0.64 39.49 -24.19
CA TRP A 218 -0.38 38.54 -23.10
C TRP A 218 -0.68 39.17 -21.74
N LEU A 219 -0.25 40.42 -21.52
CA LEU A 219 -0.50 41.15 -20.27
C LEU A 219 -2.01 41.35 -20.01
N ALA A 220 -2.78 41.64 -21.06
CA ALA A 220 -4.22 41.78 -20.99
C ALA A 220 -4.91 40.47 -20.57
N GLU A 221 -4.50 39.36 -21.17
CA GLU A 221 -5.06 38.05 -20.87
C GLU A 221 -4.68 37.57 -19.46
N VAL A 222 -3.38 37.61 -19.11
CA VAL A 222 -2.89 37.12 -17.82
C VAL A 222 -3.42 37.96 -16.66
N ALA A 223 -3.61 39.27 -16.83
CA ALA A 223 -4.19 40.12 -15.79
C ALA A 223 -5.62 39.68 -15.43
N ARG A 224 -6.48 39.45 -16.42
CA ARG A 224 -7.85 38.94 -16.21
C ARG A 224 -7.85 37.59 -15.51
N TYR A 225 -7.02 36.66 -16.00
CA TYR A 225 -6.88 35.34 -15.39
C TYR A 225 -6.39 35.43 -13.92
N MET A 226 -5.44 36.32 -13.63
CA MET A 226 -4.89 36.50 -12.29
C MET A 226 -5.84 37.22 -11.33
N VAL A 227 -6.76 38.07 -11.80
CA VAL A 227 -7.85 38.61 -10.95
C VAL A 227 -8.70 37.45 -10.43
N ALA A 228 -9.20 36.59 -11.33
CA ALA A 228 -10.02 35.43 -10.96
C ALA A 228 -9.27 34.47 -10.02
N ARG A 229 -7.99 34.20 -10.31
CA ARG A 229 -7.14 33.33 -9.49
C ARG A 229 -6.85 33.93 -8.12
N THR A 230 -6.68 35.24 -8.01
CA THR A 230 -6.48 35.93 -6.73
C THR A 230 -7.73 35.82 -5.87
N ASP A 231 -8.92 36.06 -6.43
CA ASP A 231 -10.18 35.91 -5.72
C ASP A 231 -10.38 34.46 -5.25
N LEU A 232 -10.07 33.46 -6.08
CA LEU A 232 -10.17 32.06 -5.66
C LEU A 232 -9.27 31.72 -4.46
N ASN A 233 -8.02 32.21 -4.45
CA ASN A 233 -7.11 31.98 -3.33
C ASN A 233 -7.55 32.75 -2.07
N ALA A 234 -8.06 33.96 -2.23
CA ALA A 234 -8.64 34.74 -1.14
C ALA A 234 -9.83 34.01 -0.52
N ALA A 235 -10.71 33.42 -1.35
CA ALA A 235 -11.89 32.69 -0.88
C ALA A 235 -11.53 31.48 -0.01
N MET A 236 -10.42 30.80 -0.30
CA MET A 236 -10.01 29.57 0.39
C MET A 236 -8.91 29.79 1.43
N ALA A 237 -8.50 31.03 1.72
CA ALA A 237 -7.36 31.34 2.59
C ALA A 237 -7.48 30.74 4.01
N SER A 238 -8.70 30.57 4.52
CA SER A 238 -8.98 30.00 5.83
C SER A 238 -9.57 28.58 5.76
N ALA A 239 -9.61 27.98 4.56
CA ALA A 239 -10.31 26.73 4.31
C ALA A 239 -9.41 25.49 4.34
N PHE A 240 -8.12 25.65 4.62
CA PHE A 240 -7.17 24.55 4.75
C PHE A 240 -6.48 24.60 6.12
N THR A 241 -6.23 23.43 6.71
CA THR A 241 -5.51 23.31 8.00
C THR A 241 -4.01 23.58 7.84
N GLU A 242 -3.28 23.65 8.95
CA GLU A 242 -1.81 23.73 8.94
C GLU A 242 -1.15 22.50 8.27
N TRP A 243 -1.89 21.39 8.24
CA TRP A 243 -1.54 20.14 7.55
C TRP A 243 -2.20 20.04 6.18
N GLY A 244 -2.64 21.16 5.59
CA GLY A 244 -3.18 21.27 4.24
C GLY A 244 -4.46 20.47 3.95
N ASP A 245 -5.14 19.95 4.97
CA ASP A 245 -6.44 19.29 4.82
C ASP A 245 -7.54 20.33 4.57
N PHE A 246 -8.50 19.99 3.71
CA PHE A 246 -9.65 20.86 3.48
C PHE A 246 -10.58 20.84 4.70
N ALA A 247 -10.69 21.98 5.37
CA ALA A 247 -11.44 22.15 6.61
C ALA A 247 -12.97 22.25 6.42
N GLY A 248 -13.45 22.19 5.19
CA GLY A 248 -14.87 22.19 4.84
C GLY A 248 -15.35 23.47 4.12
N PRO A 249 -16.46 23.38 3.36
CA PRO A 249 -17.01 24.50 2.57
C PRO A 249 -17.50 25.67 3.44
N GLU A 250 -17.79 25.43 4.72
CA GLU A 250 -18.16 26.47 5.68
C GLU A 250 -17.01 27.44 6.03
N LYS A 251 -15.77 27.08 5.71
CA LYS A 251 -14.58 27.92 5.90
C LYS A 251 -14.22 28.74 4.65
N VAL A 252 -14.95 28.55 3.55
CA VAL A 252 -14.74 29.27 2.30
C VAL A 252 -15.57 30.56 2.30
N ASP A 253 -14.97 31.69 1.92
CA ASP A 253 -15.72 32.93 1.68
C ASP A 253 -16.55 32.78 0.40
N ARG A 254 -17.84 32.52 0.58
CA ARG A 254 -18.79 32.30 -0.53
C ARG A 254 -18.92 33.50 -1.45
N SER A 255 -18.88 34.72 -0.91
CA SER A 255 -19.06 35.93 -1.72
C SER A 255 -17.88 36.13 -2.67
N VAL A 256 -16.67 35.88 -2.17
CA VAL A 256 -15.44 35.96 -2.96
C VAL A 256 -15.33 34.78 -3.93
N LEU A 257 -15.79 33.59 -3.54
CA LEU A 257 -15.83 32.42 -4.41
C LEU A 257 -16.74 32.63 -5.62
N LEU A 258 -17.95 33.17 -5.42
CA LEU A 258 -18.88 33.48 -6.51
C LEU A 258 -18.28 34.51 -7.48
N ARG A 259 -17.66 35.57 -6.95
CA ARG A 259 -16.92 36.54 -7.75
C ARG A 259 -15.81 35.88 -8.57
N ALA A 260 -15.00 35.01 -7.95
CA ALA A 260 -13.95 34.28 -8.67
C ALA A 260 -14.52 33.44 -9.84
N ARG A 261 -15.66 32.78 -9.63
CA ARG A 261 -16.35 31.98 -10.65
C ARG A 261 -16.83 32.83 -11.82
N GLU A 262 -17.43 33.99 -11.54
CA GLU A 262 -17.86 34.94 -12.58
C GLU A 262 -16.67 35.48 -13.39
N GLU A 263 -15.57 35.81 -12.72
CA GLU A 263 -14.35 36.28 -13.37
C GLU A 263 -13.71 35.19 -14.26
N PHE A 264 -13.71 33.92 -13.83
CA PHE A 264 -13.28 32.82 -14.70
C PHE A 264 -14.23 32.60 -15.89
N ALA A 265 -15.55 32.73 -15.69
CA ALA A 265 -16.52 32.62 -16.78
C ALA A 265 -16.33 33.75 -17.81
N ALA A 266 -16.12 34.98 -17.35
CA ALA A 266 -15.80 36.12 -18.21
C ALA A 266 -14.49 35.90 -18.97
N TYR A 267 -13.45 35.41 -18.29
CA TYR A 267 -12.19 35.03 -18.93
C TYR A 267 -12.39 33.98 -20.03
N LEU A 268 -13.12 32.89 -19.76
CA LEU A 268 -13.37 31.82 -20.73
C LEU A 268 -14.25 32.26 -21.90
N GLY A 269 -15.16 33.22 -21.68
CA GLY A 269 -15.97 33.82 -22.75
C GLY A 269 -15.14 34.66 -23.72
N LEU A 270 -14.13 35.38 -23.21
CA LEU A 270 -13.24 36.23 -24.01
C LEU A 270 -12.06 35.45 -24.62
N HIS A 271 -11.57 34.43 -23.92
CA HIS A 271 -10.39 33.65 -24.27
C HIS A 271 -10.67 32.13 -24.25
N PRO A 272 -11.62 31.62 -25.07
CA PRO A 272 -11.99 30.20 -25.05
C PRO A 272 -10.84 29.26 -25.47
N LEU A 273 -9.87 29.78 -26.24
CA LEU A 273 -8.65 29.11 -26.67
C LEU A 273 -7.39 29.84 -26.14
N GLY A 274 -7.54 30.62 -25.06
CA GLY A 274 -6.44 31.37 -24.44
C GLY A 274 -5.40 30.46 -23.77
N ALA A 275 -4.25 31.03 -23.43
CA ALA A 275 -3.13 30.33 -22.81
C ALA A 275 -3.50 29.71 -21.45
N TYR A 276 -4.48 30.28 -20.75
CA TYR A 276 -4.93 29.82 -19.43
C TYR A 276 -6.31 29.15 -19.45
N ALA A 277 -6.88 28.86 -20.62
CA ALA A 277 -8.24 28.30 -20.76
C ALA A 277 -8.42 26.96 -20.01
N ASP A 278 -7.49 26.03 -20.16
CA ASP A 278 -7.57 24.72 -19.50
C ASP A 278 -7.44 24.83 -17.97
N SER A 279 -6.54 25.70 -17.51
CA SER A 279 -6.41 26.01 -16.09
C SER A 279 -7.70 26.63 -15.55
N ALA A 280 -8.26 27.64 -16.24
CA ALA A 280 -9.50 28.29 -15.85
C ALA A 280 -10.68 27.30 -15.77
N ARG A 281 -10.83 26.38 -16.74
CA ARG A 281 -11.84 25.30 -16.67
C ARG A 281 -11.66 24.42 -15.44
N GLY A 282 -10.42 24.06 -15.11
CA GLY A 282 -10.09 23.30 -13.90
C GLY A 282 -10.41 24.07 -12.61
N LEU A 283 -10.12 25.37 -12.57
CA LEU A 283 -10.38 26.24 -11.42
C LEU A 283 -11.87 26.52 -11.23
N VAL A 284 -12.66 26.65 -12.31
CA VAL A 284 -14.13 26.70 -12.25
C VAL A 284 -14.67 25.43 -11.57
N ARG A 285 -14.20 24.25 -11.96
CA ARG A 285 -14.58 23.00 -11.29
C ARG A 285 -14.18 23.00 -9.81
N ARG A 286 -12.98 23.49 -9.47
CA ARG A 286 -12.55 23.66 -8.07
C ARG A 286 -13.51 24.55 -7.29
N THR A 287 -14.09 25.60 -7.91
CA THR A 287 -15.08 26.44 -7.22
C THR A 287 -16.36 25.68 -6.85
N VAL A 288 -16.78 24.68 -7.65
CA VAL A 288 -17.97 23.86 -7.34
C VAL A 288 -17.71 22.98 -6.11
N TRP A 289 -16.52 22.37 -6.04
CA TRP A 289 -16.08 21.62 -4.87
C TRP A 289 -15.99 22.49 -3.60
N LEU A 290 -15.37 23.68 -3.71
CA LEU A 290 -15.22 24.60 -2.57
C LEU A 290 -16.57 25.15 -2.06
N GLU A 291 -17.58 25.27 -2.92
CA GLU A 291 -18.92 25.70 -2.51
C GLU A 291 -19.67 24.63 -1.69
N GLY A 292 -19.25 23.36 -1.81
CA GLY A 292 -19.97 22.22 -1.27
C GLY A 292 -21.16 21.78 -2.13
N ASP A 293 -21.19 22.17 -3.42
CA ASP A 293 -22.21 21.69 -4.37
C ASP A 293 -21.83 20.29 -4.89
N THR A 294 -22.04 19.28 -4.05
CA THR A 294 -21.69 17.89 -4.38
C THR A 294 -22.45 17.37 -5.60
N ARG A 295 -23.71 17.80 -5.81
CA ARG A 295 -24.52 17.39 -6.98
C ARG A 295 -23.96 18.00 -8.27
N GLY A 296 -23.69 19.30 -8.29
CA GLY A 296 -23.04 19.95 -9.43
C GLY A 296 -21.67 19.32 -9.72
N LEU A 297 -20.89 19.02 -8.66
CA LEU A 297 -19.59 18.37 -8.80
C LEU A 297 -19.72 16.97 -9.43
N ALA A 298 -20.70 16.17 -8.98
CA ALA A 298 -20.98 14.85 -9.55
C ALA A 298 -21.35 14.93 -11.04
N GLN A 299 -22.14 15.92 -11.45
CA GLN A 299 -22.51 16.14 -12.85
C GLN A 299 -21.30 16.53 -13.71
N VAL A 300 -20.44 17.43 -13.21
CA VAL A 300 -19.21 17.82 -13.90
C VAL A 300 -18.30 16.60 -14.09
N TYR A 301 -18.09 15.80 -13.05
CA TYR A 301 -17.25 14.60 -13.16
C TYR A 301 -17.87 13.53 -14.06
N ALA A 302 -19.19 13.33 -14.04
CA ALA A 302 -19.85 12.41 -14.95
C ALA A 302 -19.64 12.81 -16.43
N ALA A 303 -19.74 14.12 -16.74
CA ALA A 303 -19.47 14.63 -18.08
C ALA A 303 -17.99 14.44 -18.48
N MET A 304 -17.05 14.76 -17.60
CA MET A 304 -15.61 14.58 -17.85
C MET A 304 -15.24 13.12 -18.02
N LEU A 305 -15.81 12.22 -17.21
CA LEU A 305 -15.64 10.78 -17.39
C LEU A 305 -16.19 10.33 -18.74
N GLY A 306 -17.24 10.98 -19.28
CA GLY A 306 -17.79 10.69 -20.60
C GLY A 306 -16.89 11.10 -21.76
N SER A 307 -16.06 12.14 -21.58
CA SER A 307 -15.22 12.72 -22.64
C SER A 307 -13.74 12.35 -22.57
N VAL A 308 -13.21 12.00 -21.39
CA VAL A 308 -11.80 11.62 -21.23
C VAL A 308 -11.49 10.33 -21.99
N ALA A 309 -10.35 10.31 -22.69
CA ALA A 309 -9.82 9.09 -23.30
C ALA A 309 -9.50 8.05 -22.19
N PRO A 310 -10.10 6.85 -22.19
CA PRO A 310 -9.95 5.89 -21.08
C PRO A 310 -8.53 5.37 -20.82
N ASP A 311 -7.64 5.52 -21.79
CA ASP A 311 -6.24 5.07 -21.77
C ASP A 311 -5.24 6.22 -21.57
N SER A 312 -5.69 7.46 -21.34
CA SER A 312 -4.80 8.60 -21.12
C SER A 312 -4.38 8.76 -19.66
N ALA A 313 -3.24 9.40 -19.43
CA ALA A 313 -2.84 9.82 -18.08
C ALA A 313 -3.84 10.80 -17.43
N ASP A 314 -4.60 11.56 -18.24
CA ASP A 314 -5.67 12.43 -17.74
C ASP A 314 -6.81 11.63 -17.09
N ALA A 315 -7.09 10.42 -17.58
CA ALA A 315 -8.04 9.53 -16.93
C ALA A 315 -7.59 9.18 -15.51
N ALA A 316 -6.30 8.85 -15.32
CA ALA A 316 -5.74 8.56 -13.99
C ALA A 316 -5.87 9.75 -13.04
N ARG A 317 -5.51 10.96 -13.51
CA ARG A 317 -5.62 12.21 -12.74
C ARG A 317 -7.06 12.53 -12.37
N LEU A 318 -8.00 12.36 -13.31
CA LEU A 318 -9.41 12.58 -13.08
C LEU A 318 -9.98 11.58 -12.06
N VAL A 319 -9.62 10.30 -12.17
CA VAL A 319 -10.03 9.26 -11.22
C VAL A 319 -9.56 9.60 -9.81
N GLN A 320 -8.30 10.01 -9.65
CA GLN A 320 -7.75 10.42 -8.36
C GLN A 320 -8.44 11.69 -7.81
N GLU A 321 -8.77 12.65 -8.67
CA GLU A 321 -9.51 13.85 -8.27
C GLU A 321 -10.93 13.52 -7.79
N ILE A 322 -11.64 12.63 -8.49
CA ILE A 322 -13.00 12.18 -8.13
C ILE A 322 -12.99 11.48 -6.78
N ASP A 323 -12.03 10.58 -6.58
CA ASP A 323 -11.86 9.87 -5.32
C ASP A 323 -11.67 10.84 -4.15
N ALA A 324 -10.71 11.75 -4.26
CA ALA A 324 -10.37 12.69 -3.20
C ALA A 324 -11.46 13.75 -2.92
N LYS A 325 -12.26 14.13 -3.92
CA LYS A 325 -13.17 15.29 -3.81
C LYS A 325 -14.66 14.97 -3.84
N LEU A 326 -15.08 13.81 -4.35
CA LEU A 326 -16.49 13.45 -4.47
C LEU A 326 -16.88 12.23 -3.62
N LEU A 327 -16.18 11.11 -3.76
CA LEU A 327 -16.67 9.82 -3.25
C LEU A 327 -16.81 9.76 -1.72
N PHE A 328 -16.01 10.54 -1.00
CA PHE A 328 -16.03 10.67 0.45
C PHE A 328 -16.73 11.96 0.95
N ALA A 329 -17.39 12.71 0.06
CA ALA A 329 -18.22 13.83 0.48
C ALA A 329 -19.43 13.34 1.30
N LYS A 330 -19.82 14.12 2.32
CA LYS A 330 -20.89 13.75 3.29
C LYS A 330 -22.20 13.34 2.63
N ASP A 331 -22.55 13.94 1.50
CA ASP A 331 -23.80 13.76 0.76
C ASP A 331 -23.62 13.05 -0.59
N ALA A 332 -22.45 12.44 -0.84
CA ALA A 332 -22.11 11.79 -2.12
C ALA A 332 -23.21 10.83 -2.62
N GLY A 333 -23.78 10.01 -1.74
CA GLY A 333 -24.83 9.05 -2.09
C GLY A 333 -26.13 9.65 -2.64
N LEU A 334 -26.45 10.88 -2.25
CA LEU A 334 -27.64 11.62 -2.71
C LEU A 334 -27.34 12.49 -3.94
N ALA A 335 -26.08 12.84 -4.13
CA ALA A 335 -25.60 13.73 -5.18
C ALA A 335 -25.28 13.01 -6.50
N ILE A 336 -24.87 11.73 -6.44
CA ILE A 336 -24.45 10.95 -7.60
C ILE A 336 -25.67 10.35 -8.32
N ASP A 337 -25.90 10.79 -9.57
CA ASP A 337 -26.98 10.30 -10.43
C ASP A 337 -26.50 9.41 -11.59
N GLY A 338 -25.22 9.47 -11.97
CA GLY A 338 -24.67 8.73 -13.12
C GLY A 338 -24.26 7.28 -12.78
N PRO A 339 -24.49 6.29 -13.67
CA PRO A 339 -24.34 4.87 -13.36
C PRO A 339 -22.91 4.45 -13.00
N VAL A 340 -21.89 5.06 -13.61
CA VAL A 340 -20.49 4.70 -13.36
C VAL A 340 -20.04 5.13 -11.97
N LEU A 341 -20.29 6.38 -11.60
CA LEU A 341 -19.94 6.90 -10.26
C LEU A 341 -20.77 6.22 -9.18
N LEU A 342 -22.06 5.98 -9.44
CA LEU A 342 -22.95 5.29 -8.51
C LEU A 342 -22.48 3.87 -8.24
N ALA A 343 -22.08 3.12 -9.27
CA ALA A 343 -21.54 1.77 -9.10
C ALA A 343 -20.28 1.72 -8.22
N VAL A 344 -19.37 2.68 -8.37
CA VAL A 344 -18.15 2.75 -7.53
C VAL A 344 -18.52 3.04 -6.07
N TRP A 345 -19.46 3.95 -5.86
CA TRP A 345 -19.96 4.28 -4.53
C TRP A 345 -20.71 3.09 -3.89
N ASP A 346 -21.53 2.37 -4.66
CA ASP A 346 -22.23 1.17 -4.19
C ASP A 346 -21.26 0.04 -3.86
N LEU A 347 -20.25 -0.21 -4.68
CA LEU A 347 -19.18 -1.18 -4.37
C LEU A 347 -18.46 -0.82 -3.08
N MET A 348 -18.15 0.46 -2.86
CA MET A 348 -17.56 0.93 -1.60
C MET A 348 -18.50 0.66 -0.41
N ARG A 349 -19.81 0.89 -0.55
CA ARG A 349 -20.80 0.61 0.49
C ARG A 349 -21.13 -0.87 0.70
N MET A 350 -20.69 -1.75 -0.19
CA MET A 350 -20.74 -3.20 0.02
C MET A 350 -19.57 -3.74 0.86
N ARG A 351 -18.61 -2.88 1.27
CA ARG A 351 -17.58 -3.24 2.25
C ARG A 351 -18.25 -3.56 3.60
N ARG A 352 -17.82 -4.64 4.24
CA ARG A 352 -18.35 -5.12 5.53
C ARG A 352 -17.52 -4.71 6.72
N TYR A 353 -16.23 -4.48 6.51
CA TYR A 353 -15.31 -4.08 7.56
C TYR A 353 -14.29 -3.05 7.04
N GLN A 354 -13.83 -2.21 7.96
CA GLN A 354 -12.61 -1.43 7.83
C GLN A 354 -11.47 -2.14 8.56
N VAL A 355 -10.24 -1.91 8.10
CA VAL A 355 -9.03 -2.43 8.74
C VAL A 355 -8.25 -1.24 9.27
N ASP A 356 -8.25 -1.08 10.59
CA ASP A 356 -7.51 0.01 11.24
C ASP A 356 -6.16 -0.52 11.74
N ALA A 357 -5.10 0.23 11.45
CA ALA A 357 -3.73 -0.12 11.82
C ALA A 357 -3.60 -0.20 13.35
N GLY A 358 -3.55 -1.41 13.88
CA GLY A 358 -3.41 -1.69 15.31
C GLY A 358 -4.70 -2.09 16.04
N GLU A 359 -5.87 -1.96 15.42
CA GLU A 359 -7.17 -2.32 16.03
C GLU A 359 -7.87 -3.51 15.34
N GLY A 360 -7.40 -3.91 14.15
CA GLY A 360 -7.91 -5.08 13.43
C GLY A 360 -9.13 -4.77 12.57
N ARG A 361 -9.98 -5.78 12.32
CA ARG A 361 -11.19 -5.63 11.48
C ARG A 361 -12.35 -5.11 12.34
N ALA A 362 -12.86 -3.92 12.02
CA ALA A 362 -14.07 -3.37 12.62
C ALA A 362 -15.22 -3.40 11.60
N PRO A 363 -16.44 -3.85 11.97
CA PRO A 363 -17.59 -3.80 11.06
C PRO A 363 -17.96 -2.36 10.72
N LEU A 364 -18.49 -2.14 9.51
CA LEU A 364 -18.97 -0.83 9.09
C LEU A 364 -20.43 -0.61 9.52
N ASP A 365 -20.75 0.59 10.00
CA ASP A 365 -22.07 0.95 10.54
C ASP A 365 -23.19 1.01 9.48
N SER A 366 -22.85 1.14 8.19
CA SER A 366 -23.83 1.20 7.09
C SER A 366 -23.34 0.43 5.87
N VAL A 367 -23.96 -0.72 5.61
CA VAL A 367 -23.76 -1.52 4.40
C VAL A 367 -24.93 -1.30 3.46
N LEU A 368 -24.67 -1.24 2.14
CA LEU A 368 -25.71 -1.10 1.12
C LEU A 368 -26.76 -2.22 1.24
N THR A 369 -28.02 -1.83 1.43
CA THR A 369 -29.15 -2.76 1.52
C THR A 369 -29.65 -3.16 0.13
N LEU A 370 -30.34 -4.31 0.05
CA LEU A 370 -30.98 -4.75 -1.19
C LEU A 370 -32.06 -3.76 -1.66
N LEU A 371 -32.83 -3.19 -0.73
CA LEU A 371 -33.89 -2.23 -1.05
C LEU A 371 -33.31 -0.93 -1.65
N GLU A 372 -32.22 -0.42 -1.08
CA GLU A 372 -31.51 0.75 -1.64
C GLU A 372 -31.01 0.43 -3.06
N LEU A 373 -30.33 -0.70 -3.27
CA LEU A 373 -29.85 -1.10 -4.59
C LEU A 373 -31.00 -1.27 -5.61
N GLN A 374 -32.13 -1.82 -5.19
CA GLN A 374 -33.33 -1.96 -6.02
C GLN A 374 -33.92 -0.59 -6.41
N SER A 375 -33.92 0.37 -5.48
CA SER A 375 -34.43 1.73 -5.72
C SER A 375 -33.60 2.51 -6.75
N GLN A 376 -32.34 2.14 -6.94
CA GLN A 376 -31.43 2.78 -7.88
C GLN A 376 -31.60 2.30 -9.33
N ALA A 377 -32.42 1.28 -9.62
CA ALA A 377 -32.57 0.69 -10.96
C ALA A 377 -32.77 1.72 -12.09
N PRO A 378 -33.59 2.79 -11.95
CA PRO A 378 -33.76 3.80 -13.00
C PRO A 378 -32.46 4.53 -13.37
N ARG A 379 -31.53 4.72 -12.42
CA ARG A 379 -30.24 5.39 -12.65
C ARG A 379 -29.28 4.55 -13.49
N PHE A 380 -29.52 3.25 -13.60
CA PHE A 380 -28.74 2.32 -14.41
C PHE A 380 -29.39 1.96 -15.75
N ALA A 381 -30.45 2.67 -16.18
CA ALA A 381 -31.14 2.36 -17.44
C ALA A 381 -30.20 2.33 -18.66
N ALA A 382 -29.14 3.15 -18.68
CA ALA A 382 -28.14 3.17 -19.74
C ALA A 382 -27.03 2.10 -19.61
N ARG A 383 -26.95 1.40 -18.47
CA ARG A 383 -25.96 0.36 -18.14
C ARG A 383 -26.58 -0.81 -17.36
N PRO A 384 -27.53 -1.55 -17.96
CA PRO A 384 -28.20 -2.68 -17.29
C PRO A 384 -27.22 -3.84 -16.98
N ASP A 385 -26.16 -3.97 -17.77
CA ASP A 385 -25.04 -4.88 -17.57
C ASP A 385 -24.30 -4.64 -16.24
N LEU A 386 -24.06 -3.36 -15.93
CA LEU A 386 -23.42 -2.92 -14.69
C LEU A 386 -24.36 -3.09 -13.50
N TYR A 387 -25.64 -2.78 -13.67
CA TYR A 387 -26.63 -3.00 -12.61
C TYR A 387 -26.74 -4.46 -12.20
N GLN A 388 -26.83 -5.37 -13.18
CA GLN A 388 -26.87 -6.79 -12.92
C GLN A 388 -25.59 -7.28 -12.22
N TYR A 389 -24.44 -6.69 -12.54
CA TYR A 389 -23.19 -6.96 -11.83
C TYR A 389 -23.26 -6.54 -10.36
N LEU A 390 -23.78 -5.34 -10.07
CA LEU A 390 -23.96 -4.88 -8.69
C LEU A 390 -24.93 -5.76 -7.90
N GLN A 391 -26.01 -6.23 -8.53
CA GLN A 391 -26.93 -7.20 -7.91
C GLN A 391 -26.20 -8.51 -7.58
N ALA A 392 -25.38 -9.02 -8.49
CA ALA A 392 -24.60 -10.22 -8.25
C ALA A 392 -23.53 -10.01 -7.17
N MET A 393 -22.84 -8.87 -7.16
CA MET A 393 -21.85 -8.56 -6.13
C MET A 393 -22.50 -8.42 -4.76
N HIS A 394 -23.67 -7.77 -4.67
CA HIS A 394 -24.47 -7.68 -3.45
C HIS A 394 -24.90 -9.06 -2.95
N ALA A 395 -25.38 -9.92 -3.86
CA ALA A 395 -25.70 -11.30 -3.52
C ALA A 395 -24.49 -12.06 -2.97
N PHE A 396 -23.30 -11.84 -3.54
CA PHE A 396 -22.06 -12.48 -3.08
C PHE A 396 -21.58 -11.96 -1.71
N THR A 397 -21.52 -10.64 -1.52
CA THR A 397 -20.85 -10.03 -0.36
C THR A 397 -21.77 -9.79 0.82
N VAL A 398 -23.01 -9.33 0.57
CA VAL A 398 -23.95 -8.88 1.59
C VAL A 398 -24.95 -9.98 1.93
N GLN A 399 -25.59 -10.58 0.92
CA GLN A 399 -26.59 -11.63 1.14
C GLN A 399 -25.96 -13.01 1.37
N GLU A 400 -24.72 -13.20 0.93
CA GLU A 400 -24.02 -14.49 0.88
C GLU A 400 -24.77 -15.59 0.09
N ASP A 401 -25.62 -15.20 -0.87
CA ASP A 401 -26.37 -16.11 -1.73
C ASP A 401 -25.61 -16.41 -3.04
N MET A 402 -24.78 -17.44 -2.99
CA MET A 402 -23.99 -17.87 -4.15
C MET A 402 -24.85 -18.42 -5.30
N ARG A 403 -26.04 -18.96 -5.02
CA ARG A 403 -26.91 -19.50 -6.07
C ARG A 403 -27.50 -18.36 -6.89
N GLN A 404 -27.91 -17.28 -6.22
CA GLN A 404 -28.36 -16.06 -6.87
C GLN A 404 -27.25 -15.45 -7.75
N VAL A 405 -25.99 -15.48 -7.30
CA VAL A 405 -24.83 -15.06 -8.13
C VAL A 405 -24.77 -15.87 -9.43
N LEU A 406 -24.86 -17.21 -9.35
CA LEU A 406 -24.79 -18.08 -10.51
C LEU A 406 -25.99 -17.90 -11.48
N GLN A 407 -27.14 -17.44 -10.99
CA GLN A 407 -28.31 -17.08 -11.81
C GLN A 407 -28.11 -15.73 -12.52
N LEU A 408 -27.59 -14.73 -11.81
CA LEU A 408 -27.36 -13.38 -12.35
C LEU A 408 -26.16 -13.31 -13.30
N VAL A 409 -25.19 -14.21 -13.13
CA VAL A 409 -23.96 -14.23 -13.93
C VAL A 409 -23.81 -15.59 -14.62
N PRO A 410 -24.28 -15.76 -15.87
CA PRO A 410 -24.12 -16.99 -16.62
C PRO A 410 -22.65 -17.30 -16.94
N ASP A 411 -22.36 -18.57 -17.25
CA ASP A 411 -21.02 -19.01 -17.69
C ASP A 411 -20.69 -18.38 -19.05
N ASP A 412 -19.60 -17.63 -19.08
CA ASP A 412 -19.02 -17.07 -20.29
C ASP A 412 -17.48 -17.16 -20.25
N ALA A 413 -16.95 -18.21 -19.61
CA ALA A 413 -15.51 -18.36 -19.35
C ALA A 413 -14.67 -18.70 -20.60
N ARG A 414 -15.28 -18.94 -21.76
CA ARG A 414 -14.58 -19.40 -22.98
C ARG A 414 -14.33 -18.30 -23.99
N GLN A 415 -14.43 -17.04 -23.59
CA GLN A 415 -14.16 -15.91 -24.47
C GLN A 415 -12.65 -15.77 -24.78
N PRO A 416 -12.28 -15.27 -25.97
CA PRO A 416 -10.88 -15.12 -26.36
C PRO A 416 -10.17 -13.96 -25.63
N ALA A 417 -10.93 -13.01 -25.08
CA ALA A 417 -10.49 -11.87 -24.28
C ALA A 417 -11.68 -11.26 -23.53
N TYR A 418 -11.42 -10.47 -22.49
CA TYR A 418 -12.46 -9.84 -21.67
C TYR A 418 -12.25 -8.33 -21.51
N THR A 419 -13.34 -7.55 -21.57
CA THR A 419 -13.34 -6.21 -20.97
C THR A 419 -13.27 -6.32 -19.44
N PRO A 420 -12.85 -5.27 -18.72
CA PRO A 420 -12.90 -5.22 -17.26
C PRO A 420 -14.22 -5.71 -16.64
N LEU A 421 -15.39 -5.28 -17.11
CA LEU A 421 -16.67 -5.73 -16.54
C LEU A 421 -16.96 -7.20 -16.87
N ALA A 422 -16.70 -7.65 -18.09
CA ALA A 422 -16.90 -9.04 -18.50
C ALA A 422 -16.00 -10.00 -17.69
N PHE A 423 -14.73 -9.63 -17.48
CA PHE A 423 -13.80 -10.37 -16.64
C PHE A 423 -14.30 -10.42 -15.19
N SER A 424 -14.75 -9.27 -14.66
CA SER A 424 -15.26 -9.18 -13.29
C SER A 424 -16.46 -10.07 -13.03
N ARG A 425 -17.37 -10.17 -14.00
CA ARG A 425 -18.51 -11.10 -13.97
C ARG A 425 -18.02 -12.55 -13.85
N GLN A 426 -17.13 -12.99 -14.73
CA GLN A 426 -16.66 -14.39 -14.70
C GLN A 426 -15.83 -14.70 -13.45
N VAL A 427 -15.02 -13.77 -12.95
CA VAL A 427 -14.35 -13.95 -11.65
C VAL A 427 -15.38 -14.13 -10.53
N LEU A 428 -16.39 -13.26 -10.44
CA LEU A 428 -17.45 -13.37 -9.42
C LEU A 428 -18.19 -14.72 -9.50
N ARG A 429 -18.49 -15.20 -10.71
CA ARG A 429 -19.06 -16.54 -10.92
C ARG A 429 -18.15 -17.64 -10.37
N GLY A 430 -16.86 -17.60 -10.70
CA GLY A 430 -15.89 -18.57 -10.19
C GLY A 430 -15.75 -18.54 -8.67
N LEU A 431 -15.81 -17.36 -8.05
CA LEU A 431 -15.83 -17.22 -6.60
C LEU A 431 -17.08 -17.85 -5.97
N ALA A 432 -18.25 -17.69 -6.59
CA ALA A 432 -19.48 -18.34 -6.14
C ALA A 432 -19.38 -19.88 -6.26
N LEU A 433 -18.81 -20.41 -7.35
CA LEU A 433 -18.54 -21.84 -7.51
C LEU A 433 -17.60 -22.35 -6.39
N ALA A 434 -16.54 -21.61 -6.08
CA ALA A 434 -15.60 -21.95 -5.01
C ALA A 434 -16.29 -21.99 -3.62
N ARG A 435 -17.16 -21.02 -3.32
CA ARG A 435 -17.94 -20.99 -2.07
C ARG A 435 -18.93 -22.15 -1.95
N LEU A 436 -19.52 -22.56 -3.07
CA LEU A 436 -20.40 -23.73 -3.15
C LEU A 436 -19.64 -25.06 -3.19
N ARG A 437 -18.30 -25.04 -3.30
CA ARG A 437 -17.47 -26.23 -3.55
C ARG A 437 -17.93 -27.01 -4.79
N ASP A 438 -18.35 -26.30 -5.82
CA ASP A 438 -18.92 -26.89 -7.03
C ASP A 438 -17.89 -27.79 -7.74
N PRO A 439 -18.21 -29.02 -8.15
CA PRO A 439 -17.25 -29.94 -8.78
C PRO A 439 -16.58 -29.38 -10.05
N ASN A 440 -17.23 -28.45 -10.75
CA ASN A 440 -16.76 -27.87 -12.01
C ASN A 440 -15.86 -26.64 -11.84
N GLU A 441 -15.71 -26.12 -10.62
CA GLU A 441 -14.90 -24.91 -10.32
C GLU A 441 -13.49 -24.96 -10.95
N THR A 442 -12.76 -26.08 -10.79
CA THR A 442 -11.41 -26.22 -11.35
C THR A 442 -11.41 -26.15 -12.89
N GLY A 443 -12.44 -26.70 -13.54
CA GLY A 443 -12.62 -26.62 -15.00
C GLY A 443 -12.96 -25.20 -15.44
N PHE A 444 -13.83 -24.52 -14.68
CA PHE A 444 -14.20 -23.12 -14.94
C PHE A 444 -12.99 -22.19 -14.93
N TRP A 445 -12.12 -22.29 -13.92
CA TRP A 445 -10.90 -21.46 -13.87
C TRP A 445 -9.94 -21.76 -15.03
N ARG A 446 -9.84 -23.02 -15.47
CA ARG A 446 -9.04 -23.40 -16.65
C ARG A 446 -9.60 -22.79 -17.93
N ASP A 447 -10.92 -22.80 -18.10
CA ASP A 447 -11.59 -22.17 -19.25
C ASP A 447 -11.34 -20.66 -19.25
N LEU A 448 -11.59 -19.98 -18.11
CA LEU A 448 -11.42 -18.53 -17.97
C LEU A 448 -9.98 -18.07 -18.29
N LEU A 449 -8.99 -18.89 -17.92
CA LEU A 449 -7.58 -18.61 -18.15
C LEU A 449 -7.24 -18.42 -19.65
N GLY A 450 -8.00 -19.05 -20.56
CA GLY A 450 -7.80 -18.91 -22.01
C GLY A 450 -8.01 -17.49 -22.54
N GLY A 451 -8.90 -16.72 -21.91
CA GLY A 451 -9.20 -15.33 -22.28
C GLY A 451 -8.63 -14.27 -21.35
N ALA A 452 -8.02 -14.63 -20.23
CA ALA A 452 -7.48 -13.71 -19.22
C ALA A 452 -6.19 -13.02 -19.68
N LYS A 453 -6.29 -12.14 -20.69
CA LYS A 453 -5.13 -11.53 -21.38
C LYS A 453 -4.75 -10.14 -20.90
N GLY A 454 -5.63 -9.45 -20.17
CA GLY A 454 -5.32 -8.14 -19.60
C GLY A 454 -4.23 -8.21 -18.54
N LEU A 455 -3.53 -7.08 -18.31
CA LEU A 455 -2.51 -6.97 -17.25
C LEU A 455 -3.11 -7.43 -15.91
N TRP A 456 -2.38 -8.25 -15.14
CA TRP A 456 -2.82 -8.93 -13.91
C TRP A 456 -3.98 -9.96 -14.02
N GLN A 457 -4.71 -10.06 -15.15
CA GLN A 457 -5.86 -10.97 -15.26
C GLN A 457 -5.43 -12.44 -15.14
N ARG A 458 -4.40 -12.83 -15.92
CA ARG A 458 -3.87 -14.19 -15.92
C ARG A 458 -3.42 -14.64 -14.52
N PRO A 459 -2.51 -13.94 -13.82
CA PRO A 459 -2.12 -14.34 -12.46
C PRO A 459 -3.27 -14.42 -11.47
N SER A 460 -4.29 -13.54 -11.60
CA SER A 460 -5.50 -13.63 -10.77
C SER A 460 -6.25 -14.95 -10.98
N VAL A 461 -6.43 -15.38 -12.23
CA VAL A 461 -7.08 -16.67 -12.55
C VAL A 461 -6.20 -17.85 -12.16
N GLU A 462 -4.88 -17.74 -12.32
CA GLU A 462 -3.93 -18.75 -11.86
C GLU A 462 -3.97 -18.94 -10.35
N LEU A 463 -4.07 -17.86 -9.57
CA LEU A 463 -4.27 -17.92 -8.11
C LEU A 463 -5.55 -18.69 -7.77
N ALA A 464 -6.67 -18.36 -8.41
CA ALA A 464 -7.94 -19.04 -8.16
C ALA A 464 -7.89 -20.54 -8.50
N LEU A 465 -7.26 -20.89 -9.64
CA LEU A 465 -7.05 -22.28 -10.04
C LEU A 465 -6.15 -23.01 -9.05
N ALA A 466 -5.08 -22.38 -8.58
CA ALA A 466 -4.15 -22.94 -7.59
C ALA A 466 -4.86 -23.21 -6.25
N MET A 467 -5.66 -22.26 -5.76
CA MET A 467 -6.48 -22.42 -4.55
C MET A 467 -7.50 -23.56 -4.71
N SER A 468 -8.15 -23.68 -5.88
CA SER A 468 -9.08 -24.79 -6.17
C SER A 468 -8.38 -26.15 -6.12
N LEU A 469 -7.20 -26.27 -6.72
CA LEU A 469 -6.40 -27.51 -6.72
C LEU A 469 -5.90 -27.85 -5.30
N GLU A 470 -5.43 -26.87 -4.53
CA GLU A 470 -5.00 -27.05 -3.15
C GLU A 470 -6.14 -27.60 -2.27
N ARG A 471 -7.31 -26.94 -2.29
CA ARG A 471 -8.48 -27.33 -1.47
C ARG A 471 -9.02 -28.71 -1.81
N ARG A 472 -8.71 -29.22 -3.00
CA ARG A 472 -9.09 -30.56 -3.47
C ARG A 472 -7.99 -31.61 -3.30
N SER A 473 -6.91 -31.27 -2.60
CA SER A 473 -5.74 -32.15 -2.42
C SER A 473 -5.08 -32.57 -3.73
N ARG A 474 -5.18 -31.74 -4.77
CA ARG A 474 -4.61 -31.93 -6.12
C ARG A 474 -3.42 -31.02 -6.37
N LEU A 475 -2.73 -30.61 -5.30
CA LEU A 475 -1.63 -29.64 -5.35
C LEU A 475 -0.49 -30.04 -6.31
N ALA A 476 -0.23 -31.33 -6.48
CA ALA A 476 0.79 -31.82 -7.42
C ALA A 476 0.55 -31.35 -8.88
N GLU A 477 -0.71 -31.11 -9.27
CA GLU A 477 -1.06 -30.61 -10.61
C GLU A 477 -0.56 -29.19 -10.87
N VAL A 478 -0.44 -28.35 -9.83
CA VAL A 478 0.14 -27.00 -9.96
C VAL A 478 1.56 -27.09 -10.50
N PHE A 479 2.28 -28.11 -10.08
CA PHE A 479 3.69 -28.31 -10.41
C PHE A 479 3.90 -29.30 -11.55
N ALA A 480 2.87 -29.93 -12.10
CA ALA A 480 3.03 -30.91 -13.18
C ALA A 480 3.60 -30.25 -14.47
N PRO A 481 4.33 -31.01 -15.32
CA PRO A 481 4.71 -30.54 -16.65
C PRO A 481 3.48 -30.07 -17.44
N GLY A 482 3.56 -28.90 -18.08
CA GLY A 482 2.44 -28.31 -18.82
C GLY A 482 1.34 -27.68 -17.96
N SER A 483 1.53 -27.59 -16.63
CA SER A 483 0.62 -26.82 -15.76
C SER A 483 0.46 -25.39 -16.28
N PRO A 484 -0.79 -24.87 -16.38
CA PRO A 484 -1.00 -23.52 -16.83
C PRO A 484 -0.74 -22.48 -15.73
N ILE A 485 -0.46 -22.91 -14.48
CA ILE A 485 -0.07 -22.05 -13.36
C ILE A 485 1.44 -21.81 -13.44
N THR A 486 1.79 -20.61 -13.87
CA THR A 486 3.15 -20.14 -14.18
C THR A 486 3.59 -18.96 -13.30
N ASP A 487 2.68 -18.30 -12.59
CA ASP A 487 2.99 -17.23 -11.65
C ASP A 487 3.92 -17.73 -10.53
N ARG A 488 5.12 -17.12 -10.45
CA ARG A 488 6.19 -17.52 -9.52
C ARG A 488 5.71 -17.46 -8.07
N THR A 489 5.15 -16.33 -7.65
CA THR A 489 4.79 -16.09 -6.25
C THR A 489 3.71 -17.07 -5.78
N THR A 490 2.67 -17.31 -6.60
CA THR A 490 1.64 -18.33 -6.34
C THR A 490 2.25 -19.71 -6.10
N ARG A 491 3.19 -20.12 -6.96
CA ARG A 491 3.83 -21.44 -6.87
C ARG A 491 4.75 -21.54 -5.64
N GLU A 492 5.48 -20.47 -5.33
CA GLU A 492 6.42 -20.42 -4.23
C GLU A 492 5.74 -20.40 -2.86
N ILE A 493 4.59 -19.72 -2.72
CA ILE A 493 3.74 -19.80 -1.51
C ILE A 493 3.28 -21.23 -1.26
N LEU A 494 2.85 -21.93 -2.31
CA LEU A 494 2.43 -23.32 -2.22
C LEU A 494 3.59 -24.26 -1.85
N LEU A 495 4.80 -24.01 -2.34
CA LEU A 495 5.99 -24.75 -1.90
C LEU A 495 6.28 -24.49 -0.43
N LEU A 496 6.22 -23.24 0.02
CA LEU A 496 6.56 -22.87 1.40
C LEU A 496 5.56 -23.43 2.43
N HIS A 497 4.26 -23.30 2.15
CA HIS A 497 3.20 -23.58 3.13
C HIS A 497 2.48 -24.92 2.88
N GLY A 498 2.03 -25.19 1.65
CA GLY A 498 1.10 -26.30 1.35
C GLY A 498 1.75 -27.62 0.92
N ALA A 499 2.95 -27.60 0.34
CA ALA A 499 3.57 -28.79 -0.24
C ALA A 499 4.09 -29.78 0.82
N GLY A 500 3.79 -31.07 0.61
CA GLY A 500 4.31 -32.16 1.43
C GLY A 500 5.72 -32.62 1.03
N PRO A 501 6.36 -33.49 1.83
CA PRO A 501 7.76 -33.90 1.62
C PRO A 501 8.07 -34.47 0.23
N ALA A 502 7.17 -35.29 -0.32
CA ALA A 502 7.35 -35.91 -1.63
C ALA A 502 7.29 -34.89 -2.77
N LEU A 503 6.35 -33.95 -2.71
CA LEU A 503 6.21 -32.89 -3.71
C LEU A 503 7.40 -31.93 -3.67
N LEU A 504 7.85 -31.53 -2.48
CA LEU A 504 9.01 -30.67 -2.32
C LEU A 504 10.29 -31.30 -2.88
N ARG A 505 10.51 -32.60 -2.61
CA ARG A 505 11.65 -33.34 -3.16
C ARG A 505 11.60 -33.40 -4.69
N SER A 506 10.44 -33.72 -5.25
CA SER A 506 10.22 -33.75 -6.71
C SER A 506 10.45 -32.37 -7.33
N ALA A 507 9.96 -31.30 -6.70
CA ALA A 507 10.16 -29.93 -7.15
C ALA A 507 11.64 -29.54 -7.17
N ALA A 508 12.39 -29.84 -6.10
CA ALA A 508 13.84 -29.57 -6.01
C ALA A 508 14.66 -30.28 -7.10
N GLN A 509 14.25 -31.49 -7.52
CA GLN A 509 14.98 -32.30 -8.50
C GLN A 509 14.62 -32.00 -9.96
N ALA A 510 13.51 -31.29 -10.21
CA ALA A 510 13.01 -31.06 -11.56
C ALA A 510 13.83 -29.99 -12.30
N ALA A 511 14.87 -30.41 -13.03
CA ALA A 511 15.82 -29.51 -13.71
C ALA A 511 15.20 -28.46 -14.66
N GLY A 512 14.00 -28.70 -15.19
CA GLY A 512 13.26 -27.74 -16.02
C GLY A 512 12.57 -26.61 -15.25
N ARG A 513 12.66 -26.56 -13.91
CA ARG A 513 12.09 -25.49 -13.08
C ARG A 513 13.07 -24.33 -12.88
N PRO A 514 12.55 -23.11 -12.64
CA PRO A 514 13.36 -21.99 -12.17
C PRO A 514 14.23 -22.38 -10.97
N ALA A 515 15.47 -21.90 -10.95
CA ALA A 515 16.41 -22.22 -9.86
C ALA A 515 15.86 -21.84 -8.48
N HIS A 516 15.27 -20.63 -8.37
CA HIS A 516 14.68 -20.15 -7.13
C HIS A 516 13.56 -21.07 -6.60
N GLU A 517 12.65 -21.54 -7.46
CA GLU A 517 11.61 -22.51 -7.06
C GLU A 517 12.21 -23.82 -6.52
N ARG A 518 13.25 -24.34 -7.19
CA ARG A 518 13.94 -25.57 -6.75
C ARG A 518 14.60 -25.37 -5.40
N ASP A 519 15.25 -24.23 -5.22
CA ASP A 519 15.99 -23.91 -4.01
C ASP A 519 15.05 -23.69 -2.83
N LEU A 520 13.94 -22.97 -3.03
CA LEU A 520 12.89 -22.77 -2.02
C LEU A 520 12.23 -24.09 -1.62
N ALA A 521 11.95 -24.97 -2.59
CA ALA A 521 11.40 -26.29 -2.32
C ALA A 521 12.35 -27.13 -1.45
N LEU A 522 13.65 -27.14 -1.78
CA LEU A 522 14.64 -27.87 -1.01
C LEU A 522 14.85 -27.25 0.38
N PHE A 523 14.85 -25.92 0.48
CA PHE A 523 14.99 -25.21 1.75
C PHE A 523 13.84 -25.57 2.69
N THR A 524 12.61 -25.47 2.19
CA THR A 524 11.39 -25.79 2.96
C THR A 524 11.41 -27.25 3.41
N LEU A 525 11.81 -28.18 2.53
CA LEU A 525 11.95 -29.59 2.88
C LEU A 525 12.96 -29.80 4.01
N LEU A 526 14.18 -29.29 3.86
CA LEU A 526 15.25 -29.45 4.84
C LEU A 526 14.89 -28.83 6.19
N TYR A 527 14.35 -27.61 6.17
CA TYR A 527 13.89 -26.92 7.37
C TYR A 527 12.82 -27.73 8.10
N LYS A 528 11.74 -28.12 7.40
CA LYS A 528 10.61 -28.83 8.03
C LYS A 528 11.01 -30.23 8.52
N GLN A 529 11.87 -30.94 7.79
CA GLN A 529 12.41 -32.23 8.24
C GLN A 529 13.25 -32.07 9.51
N LEU A 530 14.15 -31.09 9.53
CA LEU A 530 15.03 -30.84 10.68
C LEU A 530 14.25 -30.37 11.91
N SER A 531 13.28 -29.46 11.75
CA SER A 531 12.49 -28.91 12.85
C SER A 531 11.49 -29.91 13.43
N ARG A 532 11.04 -30.92 12.66
CA ARG A 532 10.07 -31.93 13.13
C ARG A 532 10.69 -33.28 13.48
N GLY A 533 12.01 -33.40 13.43
CA GLY A 533 12.74 -34.61 13.83
C GLY A 533 12.80 -35.72 12.77
N ASP A 534 12.48 -35.43 11.51
CA ASP A 534 12.76 -36.32 10.38
C ASP A 534 14.25 -36.24 9.99
N TYR A 535 15.10 -36.69 10.91
CA TYR A 535 16.56 -36.60 10.77
C TYR A 535 17.10 -37.49 9.65
N ALA A 536 16.53 -38.68 9.47
CA ALA A 536 16.90 -39.58 8.37
C ALA A 536 16.52 -38.97 7.02
N GLY A 537 15.30 -38.43 6.91
CA GLY A 537 14.86 -37.74 5.71
C GLY A 537 15.67 -36.48 5.42
N PHE A 538 16.07 -35.71 6.44
CA PHE A 538 16.97 -34.57 6.28
C PHE A 538 18.30 -34.99 5.67
N LEU A 539 18.94 -36.05 6.17
CA LEU A 539 20.24 -36.51 5.66
C LEU A 539 20.15 -36.94 4.19
N ALA A 540 19.06 -37.63 3.82
CA ALA A 540 18.80 -38.02 2.44
C ALA A 540 18.57 -36.79 1.53
N SER A 541 17.74 -35.85 1.95
CA SER A 541 17.43 -34.64 1.16
C SER A 541 18.62 -33.67 1.09
N ARG A 542 19.49 -33.61 2.11
CA ARG A 542 20.64 -32.69 2.16
C ARG A 542 21.64 -32.95 1.03
N ALA A 543 21.72 -34.19 0.54
CA ALA A 543 22.56 -34.53 -0.60
C ALA A 543 22.15 -33.79 -1.89
N LEU A 544 20.94 -33.23 -1.95
CA LEU A 544 20.45 -32.44 -3.08
C LEU A 544 20.92 -30.98 -3.05
N VAL A 545 21.54 -30.51 -1.96
CA VAL A 545 22.01 -29.12 -1.87
C VAL A 545 23.20 -28.92 -2.81
N PRO A 546 23.13 -27.99 -3.78
CA PRO A 546 24.24 -27.74 -4.70
C PRO A 546 25.51 -27.30 -3.97
N ALA A 547 26.67 -27.68 -4.52
CA ALA A 547 27.94 -27.15 -4.05
C ALA A 547 27.97 -25.62 -4.27
N GLY A 548 28.37 -24.87 -3.24
CA GLY A 548 28.41 -23.40 -3.30
C GLY A 548 27.04 -22.71 -3.18
N ALA A 549 25.99 -23.41 -2.75
CA ALA A 549 24.68 -22.79 -2.50
C ALA A 549 24.79 -21.55 -1.59
N PRO A 550 24.04 -20.47 -1.86
CA PRO A 550 24.12 -19.23 -1.09
C PRO A 550 23.89 -19.45 0.40
N ARG A 551 24.65 -18.74 1.24
CA ARG A 551 24.44 -18.66 2.70
C ARG A 551 23.89 -17.31 3.12
N ASP A 552 24.14 -16.30 2.30
CA ASP A 552 23.66 -14.95 2.47
C ASP A 552 22.22 -14.87 1.93
N GLY A 553 21.39 -14.02 2.54
CA GLY A 553 19.95 -13.94 2.27
C GLY A 553 19.14 -13.92 3.56
N GLY A 554 18.09 -13.09 3.61
CA GLY A 554 17.21 -12.98 4.77
C GLY A 554 16.24 -14.15 4.86
N LEU A 555 16.15 -14.80 6.03
CA LEU A 555 15.15 -15.85 6.28
C LEU A 555 13.70 -15.33 6.19
N TRP A 556 13.49 -14.02 6.27
CA TRP A 556 12.17 -13.42 6.39
C TRP A 556 11.52 -13.06 5.03
N ASP A 557 12.29 -13.15 3.94
CA ASP A 557 11.88 -12.77 2.58
C ASP A 557 12.20 -13.88 1.57
N LEU A 558 11.99 -15.15 1.93
CA LEU A 558 12.37 -16.29 1.09
C LEU A 558 11.73 -16.33 -0.30
N ILE A 559 10.60 -15.64 -0.50
CA ILE A 559 9.89 -15.56 -1.78
C ILE A 559 10.33 -14.30 -2.56
N ALA A 560 10.33 -13.15 -1.88
CA ALA A 560 10.69 -11.86 -2.49
C ALA A 560 12.20 -11.70 -2.74
N GLY A 561 13.04 -12.44 -2.02
CA GLY A 561 14.49 -12.38 -2.13
C GLY A 561 15.02 -12.93 -3.47
N ASP A 562 16.20 -12.44 -3.86
CA ASP A 562 16.89 -12.93 -5.07
C ASP A 562 17.50 -14.33 -4.88
N THR A 563 17.79 -14.71 -3.62
CA THR A 563 18.46 -15.96 -3.29
C THR A 563 17.84 -16.62 -2.06
N VAL A 564 17.83 -17.95 -2.07
CA VAL A 564 17.42 -18.77 -0.92
C VAL A 564 18.69 -19.26 -0.20
N PRO A 565 18.83 -19.06 1.13
CA PRO A 565 20.06 -19.37 1.87
C PRO A 565 20.22 -20.88 2.16
N LEU A 566 20.16 -21.71 1.12
CA LEU A 566 20.29 -23.17 1.18
C LEU A 566 21.62 -23.66 1.77
N GLY A 567 22.69 -22.90 1.54
CA GLY A 567 24.04 -23.19 2.02
C GLY A 567 24.13 -23.24 3.55
N LEU A 568 23.15 -22.69 4.28
CA LEU A 568 23.09 -22.81 5.74
C LEU A 568 23.04 -24.28 6.18
N PHE A 569 22.36 -25.16 5.44
CA PHE A 569 22.28 -26.59 5.78
C PHE A 569 23.57 -27.37 5.49
N THR A 570 24.50 -26.81 4.72
CA THR A 570 25.77 -27.47 4.38
C THR A 570 26.96 -26.87 5.10
N ALA A 571 27.02 -25.54 5.21
CA ALA A 571 28.14 -24.77 5.72
C ALA A 571 27.71 -23.62 6.66
N GLY A 572 26.52 -23.73 7.27
CA GLY A 572 26.10 -22.85 8.36
C GLY A 572 26.90 -23.08 9.64
N ALA A 573 26.93 -22.08 10.51
CA ALA A 573 27.67 -22.13 11.77
C ALA A 573 27.05 -23.15 12.74
N THR A 574 27.83 -24.10 13.24
CA THR A 574 27.35 -25.11 14.21
C THR A 574 27.94 -24.93 15.60
N SER A 575 29.10 -24.29 15.70
CA SER A 575 29.85 -24.12 16.94
C SER A 575 29.94 -22.66 17.35
N SER A 576 29.98 -22.42 18.66
CA SER A 576 30.29 -21.13 19.26
C SER A 576 31.46 -21.28 20.24
N PRO A 577 32.07 -20.18 20.72
CA PRO A 577 33.05 -20.26 21.80
C PRO A 577 32.52 -20.95 23.07
N ASP A 578 31.20 -20.98 23.24
CA ASP A 578 30.53 -21.60 24.38
C ASP A 578 30.27 -23.11 24.17
N LEU A 579 29.94 -23.55 22.96
CA LEU A 579 29.67 -24.98 22.70
C LEU A 579 30.30 -25.41 21.39
N ALA A 580 31.27 -26.31 21.50
CA ALA A 580 31.86 -26.99 20.35
C ALA A 580 30.92 -28.12 19.90
N CYS A 581 30.44 -28.01 18.67
CA CYS A 581 29.50 -28.94 18.07
C CYS A 581 30.06 -29.47 16.75
N PRO A 582 29.83 -30.75 16.44
CA PRO A 582 30.27 -31.29 15.16
C PRO A 582 29.50 -30.64 14.01
N ALA A 583 29.94 -30.90 12.78
CA ALA A 583 29.22 -30.46 11.59
C ALA A 583 27.76 -30.96 11.61
N LEU A 584 26.84 -30.19 11.03
CA LEU A 584 25.40 -30.48 11.09
C LEU A 584 25.04 -31.92 10.69
N PRO A 585 25.60 -32.52 9.62
CA PRO A 585 25.30 -33.91 9.26
C PRO A 585 25.65 -34.93 10.35
N VAL A 586 26.70 -34.69 11.12
CA VAL A 586 27.14 -35.59 12.20
C VAL A 586 26.19 -35.47 13.40
N THR A 587 25.81 -34.24 13.75
CA THR A 587 24.77 -33.96 14.76
C THR A 587 23.47 -34.66 14.37
N VAL A 588 23.00 -34.47 13.14
CA VAL A 588 21.74 -35.04 12.66
C VAL A 588 21.81 -36.56 12.52
N ALA A 589 22.94 -37.15 12.10
CA ALA A 589 23.13 -38.60 12.09
C ALA A 589 23.09 -39.21 13.49
N THR A 590 23.56 -38.49 14.50
CA THR A 590 23.43 -38.91 15.90
C THR A 590 21.97 -38.88 16.33
N LEU A 591 21.25 -37.80 16.00
CA LEU A 591 19.82 -37.66 16.30
C LEU A 591 18.94 -38.67 15.54
N ALA A 592 19.31 -39.05 14.32
CA ALA A 592 18.61 -40.10 13.57
C ALA A 592 18.67 -41.46 14.27
N ARG A 593 19.77 -41.78 14.95
CA ARG A 593 19.93 -43.02 15.73
C ARG A 593 19.39 -42.90 17.15
N ARG A 594 19.58 -41.74 17.78
CA ARG A 594 19.21 -41.44 19.16
C ARG A 594 18.53 -40.06 19.22
N PRO A 595 17.23 -39.99 18.93
CA PRO A 595 16.52 -38.70 18.83
C PRO A 595 16.53 -37.88 20.13
N GLN A 596 16.76 -38.55 21.27
CA GLN A 596 16.81 -37.95 22.60
C GLN A 596 18.24 -37.62 23.08
N ASP A 597 19.28 -37.80 22.25
CA ASP A 597 20.66 -37.51 22.67
C ASP A 597 20.81 -36.03 23.10
N PRO A 598 21.17 -35.76 24.36
CA PRO A 598 21.09 -34.41 24.91
C PRO A 598 22.15 -33.48 24.32
N ALA A 599 23.35 -33.99 24.02
CA ALA A 599 24.42 -33.19 23.41
C ALA A 599 24.07 -32.83 21.95
N ALA A 600 23.61 -33.81 21.17
CA ALA A 600 23.24 -33.57 19.78
C ALA A 600 22.04 -32.61 19.65
N ARG A 601 21.07 -32.66 20.58
CA ARG A 601 19.97 -31.69 20.63
C ARG A 601 20.44 -30.28 20.93
N LEU A 602 21.33 -30.09 21.91
CA LEU A 602 21.92 -28.78 22.17
C LEU A 602 22.67 -28.25 20.95
N CYS A 603 23.40 -29.11 20.23
CA CYS A 603 24.08 -28.73 19.00
C CYS A 603 23.13 -28.35 17.87
N LEU A 604 21.98 -29.03 17.73
CA LEU A 604 20.92 -28.60 16.82
C LEU A 604 20.36 -27.22 17.24
N GLY A 605 20.15 -27.01 18.54
CA GLY A 605 19.74 -25.72 19.06
C GLY A 605 20.76 -24.60 18.79
N GLU A 606 22.06 -24.88 18.85
CA GLU A 606 23.10 -23.92 18.49
C GLU A 606 23.12 -23.60 17.01
N PHE A 607 22.94 -24.61 16.15
CA PHE A 607 22.78 -24.39 14.71
C PHE A 607 21.64 -23.39 14.42
N TRP A 608 20.46 -23.55 15.02
CA TRP A 608 19.37 -22.60 14.79
C TRP A 608 19.70 -21.17 15.23
N ARG A 609 20.30 -21.00 16.41
CA ARG A 609 20.67 -19.65 16.90
C ARG A 609 21.72 -18.98 16.04
N LEU A 610 22.77 -19.72 15.71
CA LEU A 610 23.93 -19.17 15.01
C LEU A 610 23.61 -18.80 13.56
N ASN A 611 22.51 -19.30 13.00
CA ASN A 611 22.09 -19.06 11.62
C ASN A 611 20.74 -18.33 11.53
N GLY A 612 20.30 -17.66 12.59
CA GLY A 612 19.15 -16.75 12.55
C GLY A 612 17.75 -17.41 12.49
N PHE A 613 17.64 -18.72 12.73
CA PHE A 613 16.35 -19.41 12.73
C PHE A 613 15.48 -19.10 13.96
N ASP A 614 16.01 -18.39 14.96
CA ASP A 614 15.24 -17.92 16.11
C ASP A 614 14.14 -16.95 15.64
N GLY A 615 12.88 -17.29 15.95
CA GLY A 615 11.70 -16.55 15.49
C GLY A 615 11.23 -16.90 14.07
N PHE A 616 12.06 -17.53 13.24
CA PHE A 616 11.68 -17.93 11.88
C PHE A 616 10.63 -19.05 11.90
N THR A 617 9.36 -18.66 11.77
CA THR A 617 8.19 -19.55 11.83
C THR A 617 7.36 -19.51 10.56
N GLN A 618 7.78 -18.75 9.54
CA GLN A 618 7.02 -18.57 8.29
C GLN A 618 6.61 -19.92 7.65
N PRO A 619 7.48 -20.94 7.51
CA PRO A 619 7.06 -22.23 6.93
C PRO A 619 6.16 -23.05 7.87
N ASP A 620 6.13 -22.74 9.16
CA ASP A 620 5.45 -23.53 10.20
C ASP A 620 4.02 -23.08 10.47
N GLY A 621 3.72 -21.79 10.30
CA GLY A 621 2.37 -21.25 10.35
C GLY A 621 1.72 -21.29 8.96
N PRO A 622 0.63 -22.05 8.75
CA PRO A 622 -0.14 -21.87 7.53
C PRO A 622 -0.77 -20.46 7.54
N PRO A 623 -0.90 -19.81 6.37
CA PRO A 623 -1.81 -18.68 6.19
C PRO A 623 -3.24 -19.03 6.66
N PRO A 624 -4.13 -18.04 6.80
CA PRO A 624 -5.55 -18.30 7.05
C PRO A 624 -6.12 -19.33 6.06
N ALA A 625 -7.05 -20.17 6.52
CA ALA A 625 -7.56 -21.31 5.74
C ALA A 625 -8.28 -20.91 4.43
N ASP A 626 -8.69 -19.66 4.31
CA ASP A 626 -9.31 -19.08 3.12
C ASP A 626 -8.31 -18.44 2.14
N GLU A 627 -7.01 -18.41 2.48
CA GLU A 627 -5.90 -17.97 1.63
C GLU A 627 -5.12 -19.15 1.02
N LEU A 628 -4.35 -18.86 -0.04
CA LEU A 628 -3.43 -19.81 -0.67
C LEU A 628 -2.37 -20.30 0.33
N GLY A 629 -2.13 -21.61 0.36
CA GLY A 629 -1.20 -22.21 1.32
C GLY A 629 -1.81 -22.47 2.70
N GLY A 630 -3.07 -22.05 2.92
CA GLY A 630 -3.80 -22.21 4.19
C GLY A 630 -4.26 -23.63 4.50
N ALA A 631 -3.96 -24.61 3.64
CA ALA A 631 -4.24 -26.02 3.93
C ALA A 631 -3.41 -26.54 5.13
N PRO A 632 -3.92 -27.53 5.89
CA PRO A 632 -3.15 -28.13 6.97
C PRO A 632 -1.80 -28.67 6.50
N SER A 633 -0.76 -28.45 7.30
CA SER A 633 0.59 -28.96 7.02
C SER A 633 0.60 -30.47 6.80
N LEU A 634 1.18 -30.90 5.68
CA LEU A 634 1.38 -32.31 5.33
C LEU A 634 2.62 -32.93 5.98
N PHE A 635 3.32 -32.20 6.84
CA PHE A 635 4.42 -32.71 7.65
C PHE A 635 3.93 -33.18 9.03
N PRO A 636 4.33 -34.38 9.50
CA PRO A 636 3.97 -34.87 10.82
C PRO A 636 4.73 -34.13 11.92
N GLY A 637 4.12 -34.02 13.10
CA GLY A 637 4.74 -33.42 14.28
C GLY A 637 4.72 -31.90 14.30
N LYS A 638 5.21 -31.33 15.41
CA LYS A 638 5.33 -29.88 15.62
C LYS A 638 6.79 -29.46 15.45
N PRO A 639 7.05 -28.24 14.98
CA PRO A 639 8.40 -27.71 14.95
C PRO A 639 8.98 -27.64 16.38
N LEU A 640 10.21 -28.11 16.53
CA LEU A 640 10.96 -28.13 17.76
C LEU A 640 11.59 -26.75 17.99
N ALA A 641 11.18 -26.08 19.07
CA ALA A 641 11.78 -24.82 19.49
C ALA A 641 13.03 -25.07 20.36
N ARG A 642 13.96 -24.11 20.37
CA ARG A 642 15.16 -24.16 21.22
C ARG A 642 14.82 -24.16 22.70
N GLY A 643 13.82 -23.39 23.11
CA GLY A 643 13.32 -23.40 24.50
C GLY A 643 12.91 -24.80 24.96
N THR A 644 12.25 -25.57 24.09
CA THR A 644 11.86 -26.96 24.34
C THR A 644 13.06 -27.89 24.46
N ILE A 645 14.09 -27.71 23.61
CA ILE A 645 15.35 -28.47 23.71
C ILE A 645 15.96 -28.28 25.10
N TYR A 646 16.10 -27.04 25.57
CA TYR A 646 16.70 -26.78 26.87
C TYR A 646 15.88 -27.40 28.00
N ALA A 647 14.56 -27.25 27.97
CA ALA A 647 13.68 -27.85 28.97
C ALA A 647 13.85 -29.37 29.05
N GLN A 648 13.89 -30.05 27.90
CA GLN A 648 14.07 -31.50 27.83
C GLN A 648 15.45 -31.93 28.34
N VAL A 649 16.52 -31.23 27.93
CA VAL A 649 17.89 -31.56 28.36
C VAL A 649 18.10 -31.32 29.87
N MET A 650 17.47 -30.29 30.44
CA MET A 650 17.50 -30.05 31.89
C MET A 650 16.86 -31.20 32.70
N ALA A 651 15.81 -31.82 32.14
CA ALA A 651 15.09 -32.91 32.78
C ALA A 651 15.68 -34.29 32.49
N ASP A 652 16.60 -34.42 31.53
CA ASP A 652 17.17 -35.70 31.10
C ASP A 652 18.20 -36.23 32.11
N PRO A 653 17.96 -37.38 32.77
CA PRO A 653 18.92 -37.97 33.70
C PRO A 653 20.18 -38.49 33.00
N ALA A 654 20.13 -38.78 31.70
CA ALA A 654 21.29 -39.19 30.91
C ALA A 654 22.18 -38.01 30.50
N ALA A 655 21.73 -36.76 30.70
CA ALA A 655 22.53 -35.59 30.39
C ALA A 655 23.63 -35.35 31.44
N SER A 656 24.84 -35.10 30.95
CA SER A 656 25.99 -34.77 31.82
C SER A 656 25.73 -33.51 32.63
N ALA A 657 26.46 -33.33 33.74
CA ALA A 657 26.35 -32.13 34.57
C ALA A 657 26.61 -30.84 33.77
N ASP A 658 27.60 -30.85 32.87
CA ASP A 658 27.92 -29.68 32.04
C ASP A 658 26.83 -29.40 30.99
N THR A 659 26.29 -30.46 30.37
CA THR A 659 25.18 -30.39 29.41
C THR A 659 23.93 -29.76 30.05
N ARG A 660 23.58 -30.19 31.27
CA ARG A 660 22.46 -29.61 32.04
C ARG A 660 22.74 -28.16 32.46
N ALA A 661 23.95 -27.87 32.92
CA ALA A 661 24.35 -26.52 33.28
C ALA A 661 24.31 -25.55 32.07
N TYR A 662 24.74 -26.01 30.89
CA TYR A 662 24.63 -25.23 29.66
C TYR A 662 23.18 -24.99 29.25
N ALA A 663 22.31 -26.02 29.33
CA ALA A 663 20.90 -25.87 29.02
C ALA A 663 20.21 -24.82 29.92
N LEU A 664 20.49 -24.84 31.23
CA LEU A 664 20.02 -23.83 32.18
C LEU A 664 20.51 -22.42 31.81
N TYR A 665 21.81 -22.30 31.50
CA TYR A 665 22.41 -21.03 31.08
C TYR A 665 21.72 -20.44 29.85
N ARG A 666 21.45 -21.28 28.84
CA ARG A 666 20.82 -20.84 27.61
C ARG A 666 19.33 -20.58 27.77
N ALA A 667 18.62 -21.36 28.59
CA ALA A 667 17.21 -21.11 28.91
C ALA A 667 17.00 -19.73 29.55
N VAL A 668 17.89 -19.29 30.46
CA VAL A 668 17.82 -17.93 31.03
C VAL A 668 18.16 -16.87 29.98
N ASN A 669 19.18 -17.11 29.15
CA ASN A 669 19.58 -16.15 28.10
C ASN A 669 18.60 -16.04 26.93
N CYS A 670 17.62 -16.93 26.81
CA CYS A 670 16.51 -16.76 25.87
C CYS A 670 15.75 -15.44 26.09
N TYR A 671 15.86 -14.86 27.28
CA TYR A 671 15.20 -13.64 27.69
C TYR A 671 16.09 -12.40 27.64
N ALA A 672 17.36 -12.57 27.28
CA ALA A 672 18.32 -11.47 27.26
C ALA A 672 18.28 -10.71 25.92
N PRO A 673 18.43 -9.37 25.90
CA PRO A 673 18.32 -8.43 27.02
C PRO A 673 16.90 -7.85 27.19
N SER A 674 15.93 -8.22 26.35
CA SER A 674 14.62 -7.55 26.30
C SER A 674 13.63 -8.01 27.38
N GLY A 675 13.90 -9.15 28.04
CA GLY A 675 12.93 -9.85 28.89
C GLY A 675 11.90 -10.68 28.10
N SER A 676 11.92 -10.64 26.76
CA SER A 676 11.04 -11.43 25.87
C SER A 676 11.70 -12.75 25.47
N ASN A 677 10.91 -13.81 25.28
CA ASN A 677 11.45 -15.11 24.85
C ASN A 677 11.89 -15.09 23.37
N GLY A 678 13.19 -15.07 23.12
CA GLY A 678 13.79 -15.18 21.79
C GLY A 678 14.07 -16.62 21.31
N CYS A 679 13.83 -17.66 22.12
CA CYS A 679 14.14 -19.05 21.77
C CYS A 679 12.94 -19.86 21.26
N GLY A 680 11.76 -19.23 21.17
CA GLY A 680 10.49 -19.91 20.91
C GLY A 680 10.06 -20.87 22.04
N GLY A 681 8.99 -21.63 21.78
CA GLY A 681 8.39 -22.52 22.77
C GLY A 681 7.51 -21.76 23.78
N ALA A 682 7.10 -22.46 24.85
CA ALA A 682 6.25 -21.86 25.88
C ALA A 682 7.02 -20.76 26.65
N ASP A 683 6.42 -19.58 26.74
CA ASP A 683 6.96 -18.51 27.57
C ASP A 683 6.86 -18.86 29.06
N VAL A 684 7.82 -18.40 29.86
CA VAL A 684 7.85 -18.60 31.31
C VAL A 684 8.02 -17.27 32.02
N GLY A 685 7.35 -17.11 33.17
CA GLY A 685 7.46 -15.91 33.99
C GLY A 685 8.81 -15.78 34.71
N VAL A 686 9.11 -14.57 35.18
CA VAL A 686 10.36 -14.22 35.89
C VAL A 686 10.66 -15.17 37.05
N GLY A 687 9.63 -15.65 37.77
CA GLY A 687 9.80 -16.63 38.85
C GLY A 687 10.46 -17.94 38.41
N GLN A 688 10.06 -18.47 37.24
CA GLN A 688 10.66 -19.69 36.69
C GLN A 688 12.09 -19.44 36.19
N ARG A 689 12.34 -18.27 35.58
CA ARG A 689 13.68 -17.86 35.12
C ARG A 689 14.64 -17.71 36.31
N ARG A 690 14.17 -17.12 37.41
CA ARG A 690 14.88 -17.07 38.70
C ARG A 690 15.16 -18.47 39.23
N ALA A 691 14.20 -19.40 39.16
CA ALA A 691 14.40 -20.77 39.60
C ALA A 691 15.50 -21.48 38.79
N TRP A 692 15.53 -21.31 37.47
CA TRP A 692 16.62 -21.83 36.62
C TRP A 692 17.97 -21.21 36.96
N PHE A 693 18.04 -19.90 37.14
CA PHE A 693 19.26 -19.20 37.55
C PHE A 693 19.79 -19.74 38.89
N GLN A 694 18.91 -19.85 39.90
CA GLN A 694 19.30 -20.37 41.21
C GLN A 694 19.66 -21.86 41.16
N HIS A 695 19.01 -22.66 40.30
CA HIS A 695 19.38 -24.05 40.08
C HIS A 695 20.81 -24.12 39.52
N LEU A 696 21.12 -23.34 38.47
CA LEU A 696 22.45 -23.30 37.88
C LEU A 696 23.53 -22.95 38.92
N LYS A 697 23.28 -21.92 39.72
CA LYS A 697 24.23 -21.44 40.74
C LYS A 697 24.43 -22.43 41.88
N ARG A 698 23.39 -23.16 42.31
CA ARG A 698 23.46 -24.09 43.44
C ARG A 698 23.93 -25.49 43.06
N ALA A 699 23.39 -26.05 41.99
CA ALA A 699 23.68 -27.42 41.57
C ALA A 699 24.98 -27.53 40.75
N PHE A 700 25.39 -26.45 40.06
CA PHE A 700 26.57 -26.45 39.19
C PHE A 700 27.50 -25.25 39.44
N PRO A 701 27.87 -24.92 40.70
CA PRO A 701 28.57 -23.67 41.05
C PRO A 701 29.94 -23.53 40.39
N GLN A 702 30.61 -24.65 40.11
CA GLN A 702 31.94 -24.66 39.48
C GLN A 702 31.88 -24.65 37.95
N SER A 703 30.69 -24.80 37.35
CA SER A 703 30.56 -24.72 35.89
C SER A 703 30.91 -23.33 35.40
N ARG A 704 31.54 -23.25 34.21
CA ARG A 704 31.80 -21.96 33.55
C ARG A 704 30.50 -21.18 33.28
N TRP A 705 29.39 -21.90 33.08
CA TRP A 705 28.05 -21.38 32.88
C TRP A 705 27.51 -20.63 34.09
N ALA A 706 27.65 -21.23 35.28
CA ALA A 706 27.28 -20.58 36.53
C ALA A 706 28.12 -19.33 36.78
N ARG A 707 29.40 -19.31 36.39
CA ARG A 707 30.27 -18.12 36.54
C ARG A 707 29.92 -17.03 35.53
N LYS A 708 29.63 -17.39 34.28
CA LYS A 708 29.32 -16.46 33.17
C LYS A 708 27.95 -15.78 33.31
N LEU A 709 26.94 -16.48 33.86
CA LEU A 709 25.60 -15.92 34.00
C LEU A 709 25.52 -14.95 35.19
N GLN A 710 25.36 -13.66 34.92
CA GLN A 710 25.30 -12.64 35.98
C GLN A 710 23.87 -12.32 36.41
N TYR A 711 22.95 -12.26 35.45
CA TYR A 711 21.57 -11.83 35.66
C TYR A 711 20.57 -12.90 35.23
N TYR A 712 19.33 -12.76 35.69
CA TYR A 712 18.16 -13.38 35.10
C TYR A 712 17.20 -12.26 34.70
N TRP A 713 16.59 -12.39 33.52
CA TRP A 713 15.81 -11.36 32.86
C TRP A 713 14.31 -11.54 33.06
#